data_AF-A0A6S6T4W6-F1
#
_entry.id   AF-A0A6S6T4W6-F1
#
_cell.length_a   1.000
_cell.length_b   1.000
_cell.length_c   1.000
_cell.angle_alpha   90.00
_cell.angle_beta   90.00
_cell.angle_gamma   90.00
#
_symmetry.space_group_name_H-M   'P 1'
#
loop_
_entity.id
_entity.type
_entity.pdbx_description
1 polymer ?
#
loop_
_entity_poly.entity_id
_entity_poly.type
_entity_poly.pdbx_seq_one_letter_code
_entity_poly.pdbx_strand_id
1 'polypeptide(L)'
;MSCHKSYITTPIYYVNDVAHIGHAYTTIIADTLARYSRLIGEDTFFLTGTDEHGQKIEEAAKKRGKETQAYADEISKTFKDLWDDFDISYDKFIRTTDADHKLGVQKAFTAMHKKGDIYKDTYSGHYCISCETFFPETQLVDDEFCPDCGKSTSIVEEESYFFKLSAYEDKLLAWYENNPDCILPKSKRNEVIRFVEGGLNDLSITRTSFDWGVKLPADFNDPKHVMYVWLDALMNYVTALGYGTDDANMDNWPARVHLIGKDILRFHAIYWPAFLMSLDLPLPKHIGAHGWWTRNGEKMSKSKGNVVDPKEVADAYGLENFRYFMLREVPFGGDGDFSQRALMDRINSDLGNDLGNLLNRLIGMSGKYFEGRVECDLVSKYYQAELDEMETSLVKLEPMISELQLHRFLEELWRPLTVANRAIDKYQPWTMIKEGKTEETMALNGLIATILAKVSLMLHAVMPATTTTVCNALGFEITPQTFQNILKDGGILAPFVTEKREPLFPRIEAELLVDARLEALKKEQEEADAKKEAEKKAKKEAKKAGNASTGLASTDGVALIGIDQFFATSLKVGTVVKAEEVPKSKKLLLLQVDVGEAETRQVVAGIKEWYSAEEMLNTQVCVVANLKPAKLMGMLSQGMLLAAKDENGLCMVRPEKAKTNGTPIG
;
A
#
# COMPACT_ATOMS: atom_id res chain seq x y z
N MET A 1 -23.40 31.88 3.87
CA MET A 1 -22.41 30.79 3.85
C MET A 1 -21.27 31.19 4.77
N SER A 2 -21.11 30.56 5.94
CA SER A 2 -19.86 30.69 6.67
C SER A 2 -18.79 30.03 5.81
N CYS A 3 -17.80 30.80 5.37
CA CYS A 3 -16.68 30.27 4.62
C CYS A 3 -15.88 29.35 5.56
N HIS A 4 -16.04 28.05 5.41
CA HIS A 4 -15.27 27.06 6.15
C HIS A 4 -13.92 26.91 5.47
N LYS A 5 -12.83 27.16 6.21
CA LYS A 5 -11.47 26.95 5.74
C LYS A 5 -11.08 25.48 5.86
N SER A 6 -10.41 24.95 4.85
CA SER A 6 -9.96 23.57 4.76
C SER A 6 -8.47 23.52 4.44
N TYR A 7 -7.64 23.30 5.46
CA TYR A 7 -6.21 23.10 5.27
C TYR A 7 -5.86 21.62 5.28
N ILE A 8 -5.35 21.11 4.15
CA ILE A 8 -5.05 19.70 3.92
C ILE A 8 -3.56 19.56 3.62
N THR A 9 -2.90 18.57 4.21
CA THR A 9 -1.46 18.34 3.96
C THR A 9 -1.15 16.86 3.70
N THR A 10 -0.14 16.62 2.86
CA THR A 10 0.63 15.36 2.83
C THR A 10 1.78 15.43 3.85
N PRO A 11 2.55 14.34 4.11
CA PRO A 11 3.90 14.56 4.57
C PRO A 11 4.72 15.27 3.47
N ILE A 12 5.86 15.81 3.86
CA ILE A 12 6.90 16.20 2.91
C ILE A 12 7.80 14.99 2.65
N TYR A 13 8.19 14.77 1.39
CA TYR A 13 8.89 13.56 0.97
C TYR A 13 10.41 13.72 1.00
N TYR A 14 11.10 12.71 1.52
CA TYR A 14 12.55 12.74 1.67
C TYR A 14 13.25 12.62 0.30
N VAL A 15 14.10 13.58 -0.05
CA VAL A 15 14.74 13.68 -1.40
C VAL A 15 15.99 12.80 -1.56
N ASN A 16 16.04 11.65 -0.89
CA ASN A 16 17.14 10.71 -1.08
C ASN A 16 17.04 9.91 -2.39
N ASP A 17 15.86 9.86 -3.01
CA ASP A 17 15.60 9.21 -4.30
C ASP A 17 14.27 9.66 -4.92
N VAL A 18 13.95 9.14 -6.11
CA VAL A 18 12.70 9.43 -6.83
C VAL A 18 11.45 8.86 -6.15
N ALA A 19 10.29 9.39 -6.54
CA ALA A 19 9.00 8.98 -5.99
C ALA A 19 8.61 7.54 -6.36
N HIS A 20 7.79 6.91 -5.53
CA HIS A 20 7.22 5.58 -5.77
C HIS A 20 5.72 5.58 -5.47
N ILE A 21 5.02 4.49 -5.80
CA ILE A 21 3.55 4.35 -5.61
C ILE A 21 3.04 4.74 -4.21
N GLY A 22 3.81 4.46 -3.15
CA GLY A 22 3.46 4.88 -1.78
C GLY A 22 3.38 6.41 -1.59
N HIS A 23 4.24 7.20 -2.25
CA HIS A 23 4.15 8.66 -2.22
C HIS A 23 2.91 9.12 -2.98
N ALA A 24 2.71 8.58 -4.20
CA ALA A 24 1.54 8.89 -5.02
C ALA A 24 0.23 8.60 -4.30
N TYR A 25 0.16 7.51 -3.53
CA TYR A 25 -1.02 7.17 -2.73
C TYR A 25 -1.42 8.30 -1.79
N THR A 26 -0.48 8.77 -0.95
CA THR A 26 -0.76 9.84 0.02
C THR A 26 -1.17 11.13 -0.69
N THR A 27 -0.46 11.48 -1.77
CA THR A 27 -0.73 12.70 -2.55
C THR A 27 -2.09 12.66 -3.22
N ILE A 28 -2.50 11.52 -3.80
CA ILE A 28 -3.80 11.33 -4.45
C ILE A 28 -4.95 11.42 -3.44
N ILE A 29 -4.78 10.88 -2.22
CA ILE A 29 -5.78 11.05 -1.16
C ILE A 29 -5.93 12.53 -0.80
N ALA A 30 -4.81 13.23 -0.59
CA ALA A 30 -4.83 14.65 -0.23
C ALA A 30 -5.47 15.51 -1.32
N ASP A 31 -5.12 15.25 -2.58
CA ASP A 31 -5.70 15.91 -3.75
C ASP A 31 -7.20 15.67 -3.86
N THR A 32 -7.65 14.43 -3.61
CA THR A 32 -9.08 14.08 -3.61
C THR A 32 -9.83 14.88 -2.56
N LEU A 33 -9.30 14.97 -1.34
CA LEU A 33 -9.94 15.75 -0.28
C LEU A 33 -9.95 17.25 -0.62
N ALA A 34 -8.87 17.78 -1.19
CA ALA A 34 -8.78 19.18 -1.56
C ALA A 34 -9.75 19.54 -2.69
N ARG A 35 -9.83 18.71 -3.73
CA ARG A 35 -10.80 18.86 -4.83
C ARG A 35 -12.23 18.78 -4.33
N TYR A 36 -12.52 17.84 -3.43
CA TYR A 36 -13.85 17.74 -2.82
C TYR A 36 -14.19 18.98 -1.99
N SER A 37 -13.31 19.45 -1.11
CA SER A 37 -13.49 20.67 -0.32
C SER A 37 -13.77 21.89 -1.21
N ARG A 38 -12.99 22.10 -2.27
CA ARG A 38 -13.23 23.18 -3.24
C ARG A 38 -14.57 23.03 -3.96
N LEU A 39 -14.93 21.80 -4.34
CA LEU A 39 -16.19 21.50 -5.04
C LEU A 39 -17.42 21.80 -4.17
N ILE A 40 -17.33 21.60 -2.85
CA ILE A 40 -18.42 21.97 -1.92
C ILE A 40 -18.36 23.43 -1.46
N GLY A 41 -17.46 24.24 -2.02
CA GLY A 41 -17.35 25.68 -1.77
C GLY A 41 -16.54 26.09 -0.54
N GLU A 42 -15.67 25.23 -0.02
CA GLU A 42 -14.74 25.56 1.07
C GLU A 42 -13.52 26.33 0.56
N ASP A 43 -13.04 27.29 1.36
CA ASP A 43 -11.76 27.98 1.12
C ASP A 43 -10.62 27.02 1.48
N THR A 44 -9.99 26.46 0.46
CA THR A 44 -9.13 25.29 0.60
C THR A 44 -7.69 25.65 0.32
N PHE A 45 -6.80 25.25 1.22
CA PHE A 45 -5.35 25.32 1.03
C PHE A 45 -4.78 23.90 1.11
N PHE A 46 -4.08 23.45 0.08
CA PHE A 46 -3.46 22.13 0.00
C PHE A 46 -1.94 22.25 -0.07
N LEU A 47 -1.27 21.74 0.96
CA LEU A 47 0.20 21.69 1.05
C LEU A 47 0.75 20.30 0.73
N THR A 48 1.78 20.28 -0.12
CA THR A 48 2.71 19.15 -0.27
C THR A 48 4.14 19.68 -0.38
N GLY A 49 5.16 18.81 -0.47
CA GLY A 49 6.54 19.28 -0.59
C GLY A 49 7.60 18.24 -0.31
N THR A 50 8.82 18.72 -0.06
CA THR A 50 10.01 17.89 0.13
C THR A 50 10.78 18.20 1.42
N ASP A 51 11.20 17.12 2.08
CA ASP A 51 12.17 17.12 3.18
C ASP A 51 13.56 16.91 2.59
N GLU A 52 14.41 17.91 2.78
CA GLU A 52 15.64 18.13 2.05
C GLU A 52 16.87 18.15 2.93
N HIS A 53 16.73 17.98 4.25
CA HIS A 53 17.83 18.04 5.20
C HIS A 53 18.18 16.67 5.83
N GLY A 54 19.34 16.60 6.47
CA GLY A 54 19.81 15.43 7.20
C GLY A 54 20.88 14.59 6.49
N GLN A 55 21.54 13.76 7.30
CA GLN A 55 22.73 12.99 6.92
C GLN A 55 22.54 12.11 5.67
N LYS A 56 21.38 11.46 5.53
CA LYS A 56 21.12 10.53 4.42
C LYS A 56 21.12 11.23 3.06
N ILE A 57 20.68 12.49 2.98
CA ILE A 57 20.71 13.28 1.74
C ILE A 57 22.14 13.70 1.43
N GLU A 58 22.87 14.15 2.45
CA GLU A 58 24.29 14.50 2.31
C GLU A 58 25.12 13.31 1.81
N GLU A 59 24.92 12.12 2.37
CA GLU A 59 25.57 10.88 1.91
C GLU A 59 25.16 10.48 0.49
N ALA A 60 23.87 10.64 0.14
CA ALA A 60 23.36 10.34 -1.19
C ALA A 60 23.94 11.28 -2.26
N ALA A 61 24.14 12.56 -1.92
CA ALA A 61 24.80 13.54 -2.77
C ALA A 61 26.30 13.22 -2.93
N LYS A 62 27.00 12.96 -1.82
CA LYS A 62 28.42 12.55 -1.79
C LYS A 62 28.67 11.30 -2.64
N LYS A 63 27.83 10.26 -2.52
CA LYS A 63 27.92 9.02 -3.33
C LYS A 63 27.78 9.27 -4.83
N ARG A 64 27.08 10.33 -5.22
CA ARG A 64 26.86 10.73 -6.63
C ARG A 64 27.81 11.82 -7.10
N GLY A 65 28.75 12.25 -6.26
CA GLY A 65 29.71 13.33 -6.59
C GLY A 65 29.05 14.70 -6.81
N LYS A 66 27.90 14.95 -6.17
CA LYS A 66 27.15 16.22 -6.28
C LYS A 66 27.22 17.02 -4.99
N GLU A 67 27.12 18.33 -5.10
CA GLU A 67 26.87 19.22 -3.95
C GLU A 67 25.45 18.97 -3.42
N THR A 68 25.27 19.07 -2.10
CA THR A 68 24.04 18.59 -1.44
C THR A 68 22.81 19.42 -1.79
N GLN A 69 22.92 20.75 -1.86
CA GLN A 69 21.82 21.62 -2.30
C GLN A 69 21.44 21.32 -3.76
N ALA A 70 22.42 21.20 -4.66
CA ALA A 70 22.17 20.87 -6.07
C ALA A 70 21.50 19.50 -6.24
N TYR A 71 21.89 18.50 -5.44
CA TYR A 71 21.24 17.20 -5.41
C TYR A 71 19.79 17.29 -4.89
N ALA A 72 19.56 18.03 -3.81
CA ALA A 72 18.22 18.25 -3.27
C ALA A 72 17.31 19.00 -4.27
N ASP A 73 17.82 20.04 -4.95
CA ASP A 73 17.12 20.79 -5.98
C ASP A 73 16.68 19.89 -7.15
N GLU A 74 17.57 19.01 -7.61
CA GLU A 74 17.27 18.07 -8.69
C GLU A 74 16.17 17.08 -8.30
N ILE A 75 16.32 16.41 -7.17
CA ILE A 75 15.34 15.39 -6.75
C ILE A 75 14.01 16.04 -6.37
N SER A 76 14.01 17.18 -5.68
CA SER A 76 12.79 17.93 -5.37
C SER A 76 12.02 18.32 -6.62
N LYS A 77 12.74 18.76 -7.66
CA LYS A 77 12.15 19.03 -8.97
C LYS A 77 11.49 17.78 -9.56
N THR A 78 12.08 16.58 -9.44
CA THR A 78 11.44 15.35 -9.94
C THR A 78 10.12 15.03 -9.23
N PHE A 79 10.00 15.29 -7.93
CA PHE A 79 8.72 15.16 -7.21
C PHE A 79 7.69 16.16 -7.70
N LYS A 80 8.09 17.44 -7.82
CA LYS A 80 7.21 18.50 -8.29
C LYS A 80 6.71 18.23 -9.72
N ASP A 81 7.62 17.88 -10.63
CA ASP A 81 7.28 17.56 -12.02
C ASP A 81 6.32 16.36 -12.09
N LEU A 82 6.52 15.32 -11.27
CA LEU A 82 5.59 14.19 -11.20
C LEU A 82 4.19 14.60 -10.71
N TRP A 83 4.10 15.47 -9.69
CA TRP A 83 2.82 15.96 -9.18
C TRP A 83 2.12 16.88 -10.17
N ASP A 84 2.86 17.68 -10.92
CA ASP A 84 2.34 18.50 -12.01
C ASP A 84 1.80 17.60 -13.15
N ASP A 85 2.55 16.57 -13.55
CA ASP A 85 2.14 15.56 -14.54
C ASP A 85 0.89 14.79 -14.08
N PHE A 86 0.73 14.59 -12.77
CA PHE A 86 -0.40 13.91 -12.17
C PHE A 86 -1.61 14.82 -11.96
N ASP A 87 -1.55 16.09 -12.37
CA ASP A 87 -2.59 17.09 -12.10
C ASP A 87 -2.94 17.14 -10.60
N ILE A 88 -1.94 17.20 -9.72
CA ILE A 88 -2.16 17.36 -8.28
C ILE A 88 -2.42 18.85 -8.00
N SER A 89 -3.58 19.16 -7.42
CA SER A 89 -4.08 20.51 -7.20
C SER A 89 -3.56 21.17 -5.91
N TYR A 90 -2.26 21.06 -5.64
CA TYR A 90 -1.66 21.70 -4.47
C TYR A 90 -1.58 23.23 -4.64
N ASP A 91 -1.77 23.97 -3.55
CA ASP A 91 -1.66 25.44 -3.54
C ASP A 91 -0.22 25.89 -3.22
N LYS A 92 0.53 25.06 -2.47
CA LYS A 92 1.95 25.28 -2.20
C LYS A 92 2.73 23.97 -2.22
N PHE A 93 3.87 24.00 -2.89
CA PHE A 93 4.92 22.99 -2.80
C PHE A 93 6.06 23.55 -1.94
N ILE A 94 6.14 23.14 -0.67
CA ILE A 94 7.17 23.64 0.25
C ILE A 94 8.47 22.85 0.12
N ARG A 95 9.59 23.54 0.26
CA ARG A 95 10.91 22.92 0.38
C ARG A 95 11.52 23.30 1.72
N THR A 96 12.06 22.33 2.45
CA THR A 96 12.72 22.64 3.74
C THR A 96 14.00 23.46 3.55
N THR A 97 14.59 23.51 2.34
CA THR A 97 15.69 24.44 2.07
C THR A 97 15.26 25.90 1.84
N ASP A 98 13.95 26.19 1.75
CA ASP A 98 13.43 27.54 1.56
C ASP A 98 13.86 28.48 2.71
N ALA A 99 14.21 29.72 2.37
CA ALA A 99 14.69 30.69 3.36
C ALA A 99 13.65 30.99 4.45
N ASP A 100 12.38 31.17 4.04
CA ASP A 100 11.27 31.45 4.96
C ASP A 100 11.01 30.28 5.91
N HIS A 101 11.15 29.05 5.43
CA HIS A 101 11.05 27.85 6.27
C HIS A 101 12.13 27.85 7.34
N LYS A 102 13.40 28.05 6.96
CA LYS A 102 14.54 28.11 7.89
C LYS A 102 14.34 29.17 8.97
N LEU A 103 13.86 30.36 8.59
CA LEU A 103 13.54 31.44 9.54
C LEU A 103 12.44 31.04 10.52
N GLY A 104 11.37 30.42 10.04
CA GLY A 104 10.28 29.95 10.88
C GLY A 104 10.70 28.86 11.87
N VAL A 105 11.51 27.91 11.44
CA VAL A 105 12.07 26.85 12.29
C VAL A 105 13.00 27.47 13.37
N GLN A 106 13.85 28.43 12.98
CA GLN A 106 14.71 29.17 13.91
C GLN A 106 13.89 29.93 14.96
N LYS A 107 12.83 30.63 14.56
CA LYS A 107 11.91 31.32 15.47
C LYS A 107 11.25 30.35 16.45
N ALA A 108 10.78 29.19 15.97
CA ALA A 108 10.18 28.16 16.82
C ALA A 108 11.17 27.65 17.87
N PHE A 109 12.42 27.35 17.48
CA PHE A 109 13.46 26.92 18.41
C PHE A 109 13.72 27.98 19.49
N THR A 110 13.85 29.26 19.12
CA THR A 110 13.99 30.35 20.10
C THR A 110 12.79 30.44 21.04
N ALA A 111 11.56 30.29 20.52
CA ALA A 111 10.35 30.38 21.32
C ALA A 111 10.26 29.24 22.36
N MET A 112 10.48 28.00 21.94
CA MET A 112 10.45 26.83 22.83
C MET A 112 11.59 26.89 23.87
N HIS A 113 12.77 27.37 23.49
CA HIS A 113 13.86 27.61 24.44
C HIS A 113 13.51 28.68 25.47
N LYS A 114 12.93 29.82 25.05
CA LYS A 114 12.49 30.89 25.96
C LYS A 114 11.38 30.43 26.91
N LYS A 115 10.52 29.50 26.49
CA LYS A 115 9.50 28.87 27.35
C LYS A 115 10.11 27.90 28.38
N GLY A 116 11.36 27.50 28.19
CA GLY A 116 12.07 26.56 29.05
C GLY A 116 11.87 25.09 28.68
N ASP A 117 11.31 24.83 27.49
CA ASP A 117 11.06 23.48 26.96
C ASP A 117 12.23 22.92 26.18
N ILE A 118 13.15 23.77 25.74
CA ILE A 118 14.45 23.35 25.19
C ILE A 118 15.53 23.64 26.21
N TYR A 119 16.37 22.65 26.49
CA TYR A 119 17.56 22.77 27.33
C TYR A 119 18.73 22.07 26.67
N LYS A 120 19.94 22.39 27.12
CA LYS A 120 21.17 21.79 26.61
C LYS A 120 21.67 20.76 27.60
N ASP A 121 21.99 19.56 27.12
CA ASP A 121 22.49 18.46 27.93
C ASP A 121 23.37 17.52 27.10
N THR A 122 23.91 16.48 27.71
CA THR A 122 24.77 15.49 27.05
C THR A 122 24.03 14.16 26.97
N TYR A 123 23.84 13.65 25.75
CA TYR A 123 23.33 12.30 25.52
C TYR A 123 24.48 11.30 25.72
N SER A 124 24.39 10.44 26.75
CA SER A 124 25.30 9.30 26.91
C SER A 124 24.58 8.01 26.51
N GLY A 125 25.11 7.25 25.56
CA GLY A 125 24.53 5.97 25.15
C GLY A 125 25.57 4.96 24.71
N HIS A 126 25.22 3.67 24.79
CA HIS A 126 26.11 2.60 24.37
C HIS A 126 26.14 2.49 22.85
N TYR A 127 27.25 2.93 22.26
CA TYR A 127 27.45 2.95 20.82
C TYR A 127 28.20 1.71 20.36
N CYS A 128 27.62 0.98 19.41
CA CYS A 128 28.32 -0.08 18.71
C CYS A 128 29.02 0.49 17.48
N ILE A 129 30.35 0.59 17.51
CA ILE A 129 31.15 1.07 16.37
C ILE A 129 30.93 0.22 15.11
N SER A 130 30.72 -1.10 15.26
CA SER A 130 30.52 -1.98 14.10
C SER A 130 29.13 -1.90 13.46
N CYS A 131 28.12 -1.46 14.22
CA CYS A 131 26.75 -1.28 13.72
C CYS A 131 26.40 0.21 13.55
N GLU A 132 27.33 1.10 13.90
CA GLU A 132 27.18 2.56 13.93
C GLU A 132 25.89 3.03 14.65
N THR A 133 25.49 2.33 15.70
CA THR A 133 24.18 2.51 16.34
C THR A 133 24.30 2.63 17.86
N PHE A 134 23.51 3.54 18.43
CA PHE A 134 23.30 3.67 19.88
C PHE A 134 22.23 2.69 20.35
N PHE A 135 22.53 1.99 21.42
CA PHE A 135 21.62 1.12 22.13
C PHE A 135 21.37 1.70 23.52
N PRO A 136 20.10 1.74 23.98
CA PRO A 136 19.79 1.87 25.38
C PRO A 136 20.46 0.74 26.17
N GLU A 137 20.88 0.99 27.40
CA GLU A 137 21.46 -0.02 28.30
C GLU A 137 20.56 -1.27 28.40
N THR A 138 19.24 -1.07 28.43
CA THR A 138 18.23 -2.14 28.47
C THR A 138 18.19 -3.04 27.24
N GLN A 139 18.83 -2.66 26.13
CA GLN A 139 18.90 -3.45 24.90
C GLN A 139 20.24 -4.17 24.72
N LEU A 140 21.21 -3.95 25.60
CA LEU A 140 22.50 -4.60 25.52
C LEU A 140 22.42 -6.06 25.94
N VAL A 141 23.25 -6.89 25.34
CA VAL A 141 23.49 -8.26 25.79
C VAL A 141 24.56 -8.20 26.88
N ASP A 142 24.25 -8.76 28.04
CA ASP A 142 25.11 -8.73 29.24
C ASP A 142 25.61 -7.32 29.62
N ASP A 143 24.76 -6.30 29.45
CA ASP A 143 25.02 -4.89 29.77
C ASP A 143 26.23 -4.24 29.03
N GLU A 144 26.84 -4.93 28.06
CA GLU A 144 28.05 -4.47 27.36
C GLU A 144 27.97 -4.67 25.83
N PHE A 145 27.33 -5.72 25.36
CA PHE A 145 27.44 -6.14 23.95
C PHE A 145 26.25 -5.69 23.10
N CYS A 146 26.56 -5.34 21.86
CA CYS A 146 25.59 -4.96 20.84
C CYS A 146 24.64 -6.14 20.56
N PRO A 147 23.31 -5.96 20.65
CA PRO A 147 22.35 -7.04 20.41
C PRO A 147 22.37 -7.53 18.95
N ASP A 148 22.80 -6.68 18.02
CA ASP A 148 22.76 -7.00 16.59
C ASP A 148 24.01 -7.75 16.11
N CYS A 149 25.20 -7.44 16.63
CA CYS A 149 26.46 -8.04 16.15
C CYS A 149 27.30 -8.72 17.24
N GLY A 150 26.86 -8.68 18.50
CA GLY A 150 27.55 -9.30 19.65
C GLY A 150 28.89 -8.67 20.02
N LYS A 151 29.26 -7.53 19.42
CA LYS A 151 30.52 -6.82 19.73
C LYS A 151 30.31 -5.83 20.88
N SER A 152 31.38 -5.59 21.64
CA SER A 152 31.36 -4.64 22.77
C SER A 152 30.96 -3.23 22.30
N THR A 153 30.10 -2.59 23.09
CA THR A 153 29.67 -1.21 22.90
C THR A 153 30.53 -0.28 23.75
N SER A 154 30.68 0.97 23.31
CA SER A 154 31.35 2.02 24.08
C SER A 154 30.35 3.11 24.42
N ILE A 155 30.36 3.58 25.65
CA ILE A 155 29.57 4.78 26.01
C ILE A 155 30.15 5.96 25.23
N VAL A 156 29.34 6.55 24.37
CA VAL A 156 29.67 7.78 23.65
C VAL A 156 28.75 8.87 24.17
N GLU A 157 29.34 10.01 24.49
CA GLU A 157 28.67 11.22 24.91
C GLU A 157 28.63 12.21 23.74
N GLU A 158 27.42 12.61 23.34
CA GLU A 158 27.21 13.68 22.37
C GLU A 158 26.37 14.79 23.02
N GLU A 159 26.92 16.00 23.03
CA GLU A 159 26.18 17.19 23.45
C GLU A 159 25.00 17.43 22.50
N SER A 160 23.80 17.70 23.03
CA SER A 160 22.60 17.97 22.25
C SER A 160 21.71 18.98 22.97
N TYR A 161 20.89 19.69 22.20
CA TYR A 161 19.71 20.33 22.75
C TYR A 161 18.58 19.30 22.82
N PHE A 162 17.83 19.31 23.92
CA PHE A 162 16.73 18.42 24.18
C PHE A 162 15.43 19.20 24.33
N PHE A 163 14.37 18.68 23.74
CA PHE A 163 13.01 19.12 23.99
C PHE A 163 12.41 18.28 25.13
N LYS A 164 11.79 18.94 26.11
CA LYS A 164 11.15 18.35 27.29
C LYS A 164 9.85 17.61 26.96
N LEU A 165 9.92 16.61 26.10
CA LEU A 165 8.76 15.85 25.62
C LEU A 165 8.02 15.17 26.77
N SER A 166 8.74 14.70 27.79
CA SER A 166 8.17 14.07 28.99
C SER A 166 7.14 14.98 29.68
N ALA A 167 7.36 16.30 29.69
CA ALA A 167 6.47 17.27 30.32
C ALA A 167 5.12 17.46 29.58
N TYR A 168 4.96 16.86 28.39
CA TYR A 168 3.76 16.95 27.56
C TYR A 168 2.89 15.69 27.58
N GLU A 169 3.32 14.63 28.27
CA GLU A 169 2.63 13.33 28.32
C GLU A 169 1.14 13.45 28.72
N ASP A 170 0.86 14.03 29.89
CA ASP A 170 -0.51 14.20 30.39
C ASP A 170 -1.37 15.08 29.46
N LYS A 171 -0.76 16.12 28.86
CA LYS A 171 -1.46 17.02 27.94
C LYS A 171 -1.84 16.31 26.64
N LEU A 172 -0.96 15.43 26.14
CA LEU A 172 -1.23 14.60 24.97
C LEU A 172 -2.34 13.60 25.25
N LEU A 173 -2.28 12.89 26.38
CA LEU A 173 -3.32 11.95 26.80
C LEU A 173 -4.69 12.64 26.92
N ALA A 174 -4.73 13.81 27.56
CA ALA A 174 -5.93 14.63 27.65
C ALA A 174 -6.44 15.09 26.27
N TRP A 175 -5.54 15.43 25.34
CA TRP A 175 -5.93 15.78 23.97
C TRP A 175 -6.58 14.60 23.25
N TYR A 176 -5.99 13.40 23.33
CA TYR A 176 -6.55 12.21 22.71
C TYR A 176 -7.92 11.85 23.28
N GLU A 177 -8.11 11.96 24.59
CA GLU A 177 -9.38 11.68 25.27
C GLU A 177 -10.49 12.64 24.81
N ASN A 178 -10.20 13.94 24.81
CA ASN A 178 -11.17 14.98 24.47
C ASN A 178 -11.47 15.08 22.97
N ASN A 179 -10.63 14.48 22.11
CA ASN A 179 -10.76 14.53 20.65
C ASN A 179 -10.67 13.11 20.07
N PRO A 180 -11.73 12.30 20.15
CA PRO A 180 -11.66 10.88 19.77
C PRO A 180 -11.31 10.62 18.31
N ASP A 181 -11.53 11.60 17.43
CA ASP A 181 -11.26 11.51 16.00
C ASP A 181 -9.96 12.23 15.58
N CYS A 182 -9.12 12.68 16.53
CA CYS A 182 -7.86 13.37 16.21
C CYS A 182 -6.85 12.51 15.45
N ILE A 183 -6.96 11.18 15.52
CA ILE A 183 -6.13 10.22 14.80
C ILE A 183 -7.04 9.19 14.15
N LEU A 184 -6.92 9.03 12.83
CA LEU A 184 -7.68 8.11 12.01
C LEU A 184 -6.75 7.10 11.32
N PRO A 185 -7.12 5.81 11.21
CA PRO A 185 -8.30 5.20 11.82
C PRO A 185 -8.15 4.99 13.35
N LYS A 186 -9.26 4.68 14.03
CA LYS A 186 -9.32 4.49 15.50
C LYS A 186 -8.31 3.46 16.03
N SER A 187 -7.97 2.43 15.26
CA SER A 187 -6.94 1.45 15.64
C SER A 187 -5.56 2.10 15.84
N LYS A 188 -5.19 3.06 14.98
CA LYS A 188 -3.94 3.81 15.05
C LYS A 188 -3.89 4.78 16.22
N ARG A 189 -5.03 5.40 16.58
CA ARG A 189 -5.16 6.17 17.82
C ARG A 189 -4.83 5.32 19.04
N ASN A 190 -5.39 4.11 19.14
CA ASN A 190 -5.17 3.24 20.28
C ASN A 190 -3.70 2.79 20.41
N GLU A 191 -3.02 2.56 19.29
CA GLU A 191 -1.57 2.26 19.27
C GLU A 191 -0.76 3.43 19.85
N VAL A 192 -1.10 4.68 19.48
CA VAL A 192 -0.42 5.88 19.99
C VAL A 192 -0.69 6.09 21.47
N ILE A 193 -1.95 5.98 21.93
CA ILE A 193 -2.31 6.14 23.34
C ILE A 193 -1.50 5.18 24.21
N ARG A 194 -1.49 3.89 23.87
CA ARG A 194 -0.74 2.86 24.62
C ARG A 194 0.76 3.13 24.67
N PHE A 195 1.32 3.73 23.62
CA PHE A 195 2.73 4.10 23.60
C PHE A 195 3.00 5.26 24.57
N VAL A 196 2.13 6.29 24.58
CA VAL A 196 2.28 7.46 25.46
C VAL A 196 2.03 7.08 26.93
N GLU A 197 1.07 6.20 27.21
CA GLU A 197 0.83 5.64 28.56
C GLU A 197 2.05 4.87 29.12
N GLY A 198 2.97 4.45 28.25
CA GLY A 198 4.22 3.78 28.63
C GLY A 198 5.32 4.74 29.13
N GLY A 199 5.10 6.04 29.07
CA GLY A 199 6.08 7.07 29.43
C GLY A 199 6.81 7.66 28.22
N LEU A 200 6.99 8.98 28.21
CA LEU A 200 7.78 9.70 27.21
C LEU A 200 9.13 10.18 27.77
N ASN A 201 10.19 9.98 26.99
CA ASN A 201 11.52 10.54 27.28
C ASN A 201 11.74 11.84 26.49
N ASP A 202 12.60 12.71 27.03
CA ASP A 202 12.99 13.95 26.37
C ASP A 202 13.71 13.69 25.04
N LEU A 203 13.43 14.53 24.06
CA LEU A 203 13.80 14.30 22.66
C LEU A 203 15.02 15.13 22.29
N SER A 204 16.11 14.49 21.86
CA SER A 204 17.24 15.21 21.25
C SER A 204 16.84 15.85 19.93
N ILE A 205 16.93 17.17 19.85
CA ILE A 205 16.49 18.01 18.72
C ILE A 205 17.63 18.75 18.01
N THR A 206 18.90 18.40 18.27
CA THR A 206 20.05 18.84 17.46
C THR A 206 21.03 17.70 17.21
N ARG A 207 21.93 17.88 16.24
CA ARG A 207 23.02 16.95 15.89
C ARG A 207 24.32 17.71 15.66
N THR A 208 25.45 17.09 15.96
CA THR A 208 26.79 17.66 15.70
C THR A 208 27.59 16.87 14.65
N SER A 209 27.10 15.69 14.26
CA SER A 209 27.79 14.75 13.36
C SER A 209 27.75 15.12 11.87
N PHE A 210 26.89 16.04 11.45
CA PHE A 210 26.77 16.51 10.07
C PHE A 210 26.33 17.96 10.00
N ASP A 211 26.62 18.61 8.86
CA ASP A 211 26.37 20.04 8.67
C ASP A 211 25.08 20.38 7.91
N TRP A 212 24.53 19.41 7.17
CA TRP A 212 23.40 19.60 6.27
C TRP A 212 22.04 19.63 7.00
N GLY A 213 21.61 20.84 7.37
CA GLY A 213 20.29 21.11 7.94
C GLY A 213 20.14 22.57 8.40
N VAL A 214 19.04 22.89 9.08
CA VAL A 214 18.80 24.24 9.61
C VAL A 214 19.73 24.52 10.79
N LYS A 215 20.53 25.59 10.67
CA LYS A 215 21.42 26.04 11.75
C LYS A 215 20.62 26.66 12.90
N LEU A 216 21.14 26.54 14.12
CA LEU A 216 20.60 27.27 15.27
C LEU A 216 20.58 28.79 15.01
N PRO A 217 19.67 29.54 15.66
CA PRO A 217 19.66 31.00 15.57
C PRO A 217 21.00 31.59 16.02
N ALA A 218 21.48 32.64 15.34
CA ALA A 218 22.81 33.20 15.57
C ALA A 218 23.10 33.57 17.03
N ASP A 219 22.08 34.04 17.76
CA ASP A 219 22.16 34.43 19.16
C ASP A 219 22.55 33.29 20.13
N PHE A 220 22.39 32.02 19.72
CA PHE A 220 22.85 30.87 20.51
C PHE A 220 24.37 30.67 20.45
N ASN A 221 25.04 31.22 19.43
CA ASN A 221 26.49 31.13 19.22
C ASN A 221 27.05 29.70 19.32
N ASP A 222 26.35 28.71 18.74
CA ASP A 222 26.73 27.31 18.77
C ASP A 222 26.69 26.66 17.37
N PRO A 223 27.64 27.01 16.48
CA PRO A 223 27.57 26.70 15.05
C PRO A 223 27.76 25.22 14.70
N LYS A 224 28.26 24.41 15.65
CA LYS A 224 28.43 22.96 15.48
C LYS A 224 27.10 22.19 15.52
N HIS A 225 26.03 22.82 16.01
CA HIS A 225 24.71 22.18 16.09
C HIS A 225 23.86 22.49 14.86
N VAL A 226 23.24 21.44 14.34
CA VAL A 226 22.19 21.50 13.32
C VAL A 226 20.89 20.99 13.93
N MET A 227 19.77 21.64 13.63
CA MET A 227 18.47 21.20 14.12
C MET A 227 18.11 19.82 13.58
N TYR A 228 17.55 19.00 14.45
CA TYR A 228 17.08 17.67 14.10
C TYR A 228 15.99 17.74 13.05
N VAL A 229 16.11 16.88 12.04
CA VAL A 229 15.24 16.87 10.85
C VAL A 229 13.76 16.81 11.20
N TRP A 230 13.35 16.19 12.30
CA TRP A 230 11.92 16.15 12.64
C TRP A 230 11.37 17.45 13.23
N LEU A 231 12.18 18.26 13.93
CA LEU A 231 11.73 19.59 14.32
C LEU A 231 11.58 20.48 13.08
N ASP A 232 12.60 20.45 12.23
CA ASP A 232 12.65 21.15 10.95
C ASP A 232 11.47 20.75 10.03
N ALA A 233 11.39 19.48 9.67
CA ALA A 233 10.36 18.93 8.80
C ALA A 233 8.95 19.17 9.34
N LEU A 234 8.67 18.96 10.64
CA LEU A 234 7.30 19.15 11.16
C LEU A 234 6.86 20.62 11.13
N MET A 235 7.79 21.57 11.23
CA MET A 235 7.49 23.00 11.11
C MET A 235 7.03 23.40 9.69
N ASN A 236 7.21 22.55 8.67
CA ASN A 236 6.74 22.83 7.30
C ASN A 236 5.24 23.21 7.28
N TYR A 237 4.43 22.57 8.11
CA TYR A 237 2.98 22.73 8.10
C TYR A 237 2.51 24.14 8.48
N VAL A 238 3.29 24.87 9.28
CA VAL A 238 2.96 26.25 9.70
C VAL A 238 3.83 27.27 8.99
N THR A 239 5.09 26.94 8.67
CA THR A 239 5.97 27.82 7.88
C THR A 239 5.50 27.98 6.44
N ALA A 240 4.85 26.96 5.86
CA ALA A 240 4.16 27.08 4.59
C ALA A 240 3.10 28.19 4.60
N LEU A 241 2.49 28.44 5.76
CA LEU A 241 1.46 29.46 5.97
C LEU A 241 2.03 30.83 6.39
N GLY A 242 3.35 30.95 6.51
CA GLY A 242 4.04 32.20 6.84
C GLY A 242 4.56 32.28 8.28
N TYR A 243 4.43 31.22 9.10
CA TYR A 243 4.93 31.23 10.49
C TYR A 243 6.40 31.66 10.55
N GLY A 244 6.64 32.78 11.23
CA GLY A 244 7.99 33.33 11.41
C GLY A 244 8.46 34.29 10.33
N THR A 245 7.57 34.61 9.40
CA THR A 245 7.74 35.68 8.41
C THR A 245 6.59 36.68 8.53
N ASP A 246 5.63 36.66 7.60
CA ASP A 246 4.50 37.60 7.52
C ASP A 246 3.17 37.02 8.05
N ASP A 247 3.15 35.74 8.41
CA ASP A 247 1.97 34.99 8.84
C ASP A 247 0.79 35.06 7.83
N ALA A 248 1.06 35.31 6.53
CA ALA A 248 0.07 35.70 5.53
C ALA A 248 -1.11 34.72 5.36
N ASN A 249 -0.89 33.43 5.61
CA ASN A 249 -1.89 32.38 5.45
C ASN A 249 -2.18 31.64 6.77
N MET A 250 -1.75 32.17 7.92
CA MET A 250 -1.88 31.50 9.22
C MET A 250 -3.34 31.30 9.65
N ASP A 251 -4.28 32.08 9.11
CA ASP A 251 -5.73 31.88 9.32
C ASP A 251 -6.25 30.53 8.79
N ASN A 252 -5.48 29.82 7.96
CA ASN A 252 -5.79 28.47 7.52
C ASN A 252 -5.44 27.40 8.57
N TRP A 253 -4.63 27.74 9.58
CA TRP A 253 -4.27 26.84 10.69
C TRP A 253 -5.39 26.80 11.75
N PRO A 254 -5.72 25.63 12.35
CA PRO A 254 -5.07 24.32 12.21
C PRO A 254 -5.47 23.54 10.97
N ALA A 255 -4.59 22.62 10.55
CA ALA A 255 -4.92 21.67 9.50
C ALA A 255 -6.20 20.89 9.84
N ARG A 256 -7.11 20.83 8.86
CA ARG A 256 -8.29 19.97 8.90
C ARG A 256 -7.86 18.51 8.85
N VAL A 257 -6.95 18.16 7.94
CA VAL A 257 -6.41 16.80 7.81
C VAL A 257 -4.91 16.84 7.51
N HIS A 258 -4.13 16.12 8.31
CA HIS A 258 -2.75 15.75 8.03
C HIS A 258 -2.70 14.29 7.61
N LEU A 259 -2.48 14.01 6.32
CA LEU A 259 -2.31 12.64 5.82
C LEU A 259 -0.86 12.23 5.95
N ILE A 260 -0.61 11.02 6.46
CA ILE A 260 0.71 10.45 6.66
C ILE A 260 0.70 8.92 6.50
N GLY A 261 1.88 8.34 6.27
CA GLY A 261 2.09 6.89 6.35
C GLY A 261 2.20 6.42 7.81
N LYS A 262 1.75 5.21 8.12
CA LYS A 262 1.78 4.64 9.48
C LYS A 262 3.17 4.62 10.13
N ASP A 263 4.23 4.61 9.34
CA ASP A 263 5.63 4.60 9.77
C ASP A 263 6.05 5.91 10.44
N ILE A 264 5.41 7.04 10.10
CA ILE A 264 5.72 8.36 10.64
C ILE A 264 4.64 8.89 11.59
N LEU A 265 3.69 8.05 11.99
CA LEU A 265 2.56 8.42 12.85
C LEU A 265 3.02 8.97 14.20
N ARG A 266 4.02 8.37 14.84
CA ARG A 266 4.50 8.83 16.16
C ARG A 266 5.00 10.27 16.13
N PHE A 267 5.71 10.66 15.06
CA PHE A 267 6.18 12.03 14.90
C PHE A 267 5.00 13.02 14.81
N HIS A 268 3.95 12.64 14.08
CA HIS A 268 2.79 13.51 13.83
C HIS A 268 1.75 13.52 14.95
N ALA A 269 1.67 12.44 15.73
CA ALA A 269 0.69 12.29 16.80
C ALA A 269 1.26 12.60 18.19
N ILE A 270 2.58 12.58 18.37
CA ILE A 270 3.23 12.81 19.68
C ILE A 270 4.11 14.06 19.62
N TYR A 271 5.14 14.06 18.78
CA TYR A 271 6.14 15.14 18.80
C TYR A 271 5.56 16.44 18.24
N TRP A 272 4.86 16.35 17.11
CA TRP A 272 4.26 17.52 16.48
C TRP A 272 3.24 18.23 17.40
N PRO A 273 2.25 17.54 18.01
CA PRO A 273 1.35 18.19 18.95
C PRO A 273 2.08 18.75 20.18
N ALA A 274 3.12 18.08 20.68
CA ALA A 274 3.92 18.61 21.79
C ALA A 274 4.67 19.90 21.40
N PHE A 275 5.26 19.97 20.21
CA PHE A 275 5.88 21.20 19.68
C PHE A 275 4.83 22.31 19.54
N LEU A 276 3.65 22.01 19.01
CA LEU A 276 2.55 22.99 18.91
C LEU A 276 2.08 23.48 20.28
N MET A 277 1.94 22.60 21.28
CA MET A 277 1.62 22.99 22.66
C MET A 277 2.73 23.87 23.28
N SER A 278 4.00 23.59 22.97
CA SER A 278 5.11 24.45 23.39
C SER A 278 5.05 25.82 22.70
N LEU A 279 4.66 25.88 21.43
CA LEU A 279 4.50 27.12 20.68
C LEU A 279 3.16 27.84 20.93
N ASP A 280 2.29 27.31 21.78
CA ASP A 280 0.93 27.79 22.04
C ASP A 280 0.08 27.91 20.76
N LEU A 281 0.28 26.99 19.81
CA LEU A 281 -0.45 26.90 18.56
C LEU A 281 -1.60 25.87 18.64
N PRO A 282 -2.73 26.09 17.93
CA PRO A 282 -3.79 25.10 17.82
C PRO A 282 -3.30 23.75 17.28
N LEU A 283 -3.91 22.66 17.73
CA LEU A 283 -3.59 21.30 17.28
C LEU A 283 -4.36 20.91 16.02
N PRO A 284 -3.81 20.02 15.17
CA PRO A 284 -4.51 19.51 13.99
C PRO A 284 -5.83 18.86 14.35
N LYS A 285 -6.84 18.99 13.47
CA LYS A 285 -8.16 18.38 13.69
C LYS A 285 -8.12 16.86 13.51
N HIS A 286 -7.50 16.39 12.43
CA HIS A 286 -7.35 14.97 12.13
C HIS A 286 -5.94 14.66 11.61
N ILE A 287 -5.35 13.57 12.12
CA ILE A 287 -4.14 12.93 11.59
C ILE A 287 -4.56 11.59 10.97
N GLY A 288 -4.53 11.50 9.65
CA GLY A 288 -4.90 10.29 8.90
C GLY A 288 -3.67 9.44 8.57
N ALA A 289 -3.56 8.27 9.18
CA ALA A 289 -2.47 7.32 8.96
C ALA A 289 -2.89 6.15 8.06
N HIS A 290 -2.34 6.09 6.85
CA HIS A 290 -2.57 4.97 5.94
C HIS A 290 -1.49 3.89 6.04
N GLY A 291 -1.76 2.68 5.51
CA GLY A 291 -0.78 1.59 5.48
C GLY A 291 0.17 1.64 4.28
N TRP A 292 0.97 0.59 4.14
CA TRP A 292 1.95 0.45 3.07
C TRP A 292 1.38 -0.24 1.85
N TRP A 293 2.01 0.01 0.70
CA TRP A 293 1.81 -0.79 -0.49
C TRP A 293 2.90 -1.86 -0.63
N THR A 294 2.48 -3.05 -1.03
CA THR A 294 3.34 -4.14 -1.51
C THR A 294 3.15 -4.32 -3.02
N ARG A 295 3.97 -5.17 -3.64
CA ARG A 295 3.80 -5.59 -5.04
C ARG A 295 3.70 -7.11 -5.08
N ASN A 296 2.56 -7.65 -5.54
CA ASN A 296 2.28 -9.08 -5.59
C ASN A 296 2.56 -9.82 -4.25
N GLY A 297 2.22 -9.19 -3.12
CA GLY A 297 2.41 -9.70 -1.76
C GLY A 297 3.81 -9.48 -1.18
N GLU A 298 4.75 -8.92 -1.94
CA GLU A 298 6.10 -8.66 -1.48
C GLU A 298 6.34 -7.20 -1.10
N LYS A 299 7.07 -6.99 0.01
CA LYS A 299 7.54 -5.65 0.38
C LYS A 299 8.40 -5.05 -0.73
N MET A 300 8.05 -3.83 -1.16
CA MET A 300 8.84 -3.10 -2.15
C MET A 300 10.19 -2.68 -1.57
N SER A 301 11.27 -2.92 -2.31
CA SER A 301 12.59 -2.38 -2.04
C SER A 301 13.41 -2.22 -3.32
N LYS A 302 14.26 -1.19 -3.34
CA LYS A 302 15.17 -0.94 -4.46
C LYS A 302 16.14 -2.09 -4.68
N SER A 303 16.61 -2.71 -3.59
CA SER A 303 17.50 -3.88 -3.65
C SER A 303 16.88 -5.09 -4.35
N LYS A 304 15.55 -5.22 -4.30
CA LYS A 304 14.80 -6.29 -4.99
C LYS A 304 14.38 -5.90 -6.41
N GLY A 305 14.51 -4.63 -6.79
CA GLY A 305 14.07 -4.13 -8.09
C GLY A 305 12.55 -4.20 -8.30
N ASN A 306 11.75 -4.33 -7.23
CA ASN A 306 10.30 -4.51 -7.30
C ASN A 306 9.51 -3.23 -6.95
N VAL A 307 10.18 -2.08 -6.87
CA VAL A 307 9.52 -0.78 -6.66
C VAL A 307 8.64 -0.47 -7.86
N VAL A 308 7.43 0.03 -7.61
CA VAL A 308 6.50 0.46 -8.65
C VAL A 308 6.66 1.97 -8.86
N ASP A 309 7.09 2.34 -10.07
CA ASP A 309 7.08 3.73 -10.52
C ASP A 309 5.63 4.14 -10.84
N PRO A 310 5.06 5.13 -10.14
CA PRO A 310 3.70 5.55 -10.39
C PRO A 310 3.52 6.16 -11.78
N LYS A 311 4.54 6.81 -12.36
CA LYS A 311 4.48 7.43 -13.69
C LYS A 311 4.32 6.37 -14.77
N GLU A 312 5.06 5.27 -14.68
CA GLU A 312 4.92 4.14 -15.61
C GLU A 312 3.49 3.57 -15.56
N VAL A 313 2.93 3.38 -14.36
CA VAL A 313 1.55 2.89 -14.20
C VAL A 313 0.54 3.86 -14.82
N ALA A 314 0.67 5.16 -14.54
CA ALA A 314 -0.22 6.18 -15.08
C ALA A 314 -0.12 6.30 -16.61
N ASP A 315 1.08 6.19 -17.18
CA ASP A 315 1.30 6.25 -18.63
C ASP A 315 0.73 5.02 -19.35
N ALA A 316 0.83 3.84 -18.73
CA ALA A 316 0.33 2.59 -19.30
C ALA A 316 -1.19 2.45 -19.16
N TYR A 317 -1.75 2.76 -17.99
CA TYR A 317 -3.15 2.48 -17.65
C TYR A 317 -4.05 3.71 -17.63
N GLY A 318 -3.50 4.91 -17.74
CA GLY A 318 -4.21 6.18 -17.60
C GLY A 318 -4.23 6.68 -16.15
N LEU A 319 -3.93 7.96 -15.97
CA LEU A 319 -3.87 8.62 -14.67
C LEU A 319 -5.18 8.54 -13.86
N GLU A 320 -6.32 8.77 -14.51
CA GLU A 320 -7.65 8.73 -13.86
C GLU A 320 -7.98 7.32 -13.34
N ASN A 321 -7.64 6.29 -14.12
CA ASN A 321 -7.81 4.89 -13.75
C ASN A 321 -6.90 4.53 -12.57
N PHE A 322 -5.68 5.03 -12.58
CA PHE A 322 -4.73 4.86 -11.49
C PHE A 322 -5.23 5.54 -10.20
N ARG A 323 -5.70 6.79 -10.27
CA ARG A 323 -6.33 7.51 -9.14
C ARG A 323 -7.49 6.71 -8.54
N TYR A 324 -8.40 6.21 -9.38
CA TYR A 324 -9.50 5.37 -8.94
C TYR A 324 -9.03 4.11 -8.22
N PHE A 325 -8.10 3.36 -8.82
CA PHE A 325 -7.57 2.14 -8.24
C PHE A 325 -6.94 2.36 -6.87
N MET A 326 -6.09 3.39 -6.75
CA MET A 326 -5.38 3.69 -5.51
C MET A 326 -6.34 3.97 -4.35
N LEU A 327 -7.49 4.59 -4.62
CA LEU A 327 -8.48 4.91 -3.59
C LEU A 327 -9.51 3.79 -3.36
N ARG A 328 -9.78 2.95 -4.37
CA ARG A 328 -10.82 1.91 -4.32
C ARG A 328 -10.33 0.59 -3.72
N GLU A 329 -9.08 0.22 -3.97
CA GLU A 329 -8.59 -1.14 -3.74
C GLU A 329 -8.29 -1.41 -2.26
N VAL A 330 -7.76 -0.42 -1.53
CA VAL A 330 -7.18 -0.64 -0.20
C VAL A 330 -7.97 0.11 0.87
N PRO A 331 -8.41 -0.58 1.94
CA PRO A 331 -8.97 0.06 3.11
C PRO A 331 -7.99 1.03 3.77
N PHE A 332 -8.42 2.26 4.01
CA PHE A 332 -7.56 3.28 4.64
C PHE A 332 -7.08 2.82 6.03
N GLY A 333 -5.75 2.87 6.22
CA GLY A 333 -5.06 2.39 7.42
C GLY A 333 -4.61 0.93 7.38
N GLY A 334 -5.11 0.15 6.42
CA GLY A 334 -4.60 -1.18 6.10
C GLY A 334 -3.45 -1.13 5.11
N ASP A 335 -2.68 -2.22 5.05
CA ASP A 335 -1.69 -2.43 4.00
C ASP A 335 -2.39 -2.96 2.74
N GLY A 336 -1.91 -2.55 1.58
CA GLY A 336 -2.45 -2.86 0.27
C GLY A 336 -1.42 -3.51 -0.64
N ASP A 337 -1.90 -4.12 -1.72
CA ASP A 337 -1.03 -4.75 -2.72
C ASP A 337 -1.30 -4.22 -4.12
N PHE A 338 -0.24 -3.82 -4.81
CA PHE A 338 -0.32 -3.45 -6.22
C PHE A 338 -0.17 -4.70 -7.09
N SER A 339 -1.20 -4.93 -7.90
CA SER A 339 -1.22 -5.94 -8.95
C SER A 339 -1.80 -5.33 -10.23
N GLN A 340 -1.09 -5.49 -11.36
CA GLN A 340 -1.58 -5.06 -12.67
C GLN A 340 -2.93 -5.71 -13.00
N ARG A 341 -3.11 -6.97 -12.62
CA ARG A 341 -4.36 -7.70 -12.80
C ARG A 341 -5.50 -7.08 -12.01
N ALA A 342 -5.28 -6.74 -10.73
CA ALA A 342 -6.30 -6.07 -9.92
C ALA A 342 -6.67 -4.70 -10.53
N LEU A 343 -5.67 -3.93 -10.98
CA LEU A 343 -5.90 -2.66 -11.67
C LEU A 343 -6.74 -2.84 -12.94
N MET A 344 -6.38 -3.80 -13.80
CA MET A 344 -7.14 -4.14 -15.00
C MET A 344 -8.58 -4.56 -14.69
N ASP A 345 -8.77 -5.38 -13.64
CA ASP A 345 -10.09 -5.86 -13.24
C ASP A 345 -10.98 -4.69 -12.77
N ARG A 346 -10.42 -3.72 -12.04
CA ARG A 346 -11.11 -2.47 -11.65
C ARG A 346 -11.46 -1.59 -12.85
N ILE A 347 -10.52 -1.43 -13.78
CA ILE A 347 -10.77 -0.65 -15.01
C ILE A 347 -11.88 -1.30 -15.84
N ASN A 348 -11.78 -2.60 -16.09
CA ASN A 348 -12.73 -3.28 -16.96
C ASN A 348 -14.10 -3.41 -16.32
N SER A 349 -14.15 -3.79 -15.04
CA SER A 349 -15.41 -4.09 -14.35
C SER A 349 -16.09 -2.80 -13.87
N ASP A 350 -15.44 -2.07 -12.96
CA ASP A 350 -16.08 -0.95 -12.27
C ASP A 350 -16.22 0.24 -13.23
N LEU A 351 -15.14 0.60 -13.94
CA LEU A 351 -15.14 1.79 -14.82
C LEU A 351 -15.79 1.50 -16.18
N GLY A 352 -15.35 0.44 -16.86
CA GLY A 352 -15.80 0.07 -18.21
C GLY A 352 -17.23 -0.46 -18.26
N ASN A 353 -17.49 -1.58 -17.56
CA ASN A 353 -18.76 -2.30 -17.67
C ASN A 353 -19.93 -1.58 -16.99
N ASP A 354 -19.67 -0.79 -15.95
CA ASP A 354 -20.72 -0.05 -15.23
C ASP A 354 -20.81 1.40 -15.72
N LEU A 355 -19.87 2.27 -15.35
CA LEU A 355 -19.94 3.70 -15.63
C LEU A 355 -19.91 4.02 -17.14
N GLY A 356 -18.87 3.54 -17.85
CA GLY A 356 -18.66 3.82 -19.27
C GLY A 356 -19.77 3.22 -20.16
N ASN A 357 -20.16 1.98 -19.89
CA ASN A 357 -21.24 1.32 -20.61
C ASN A 357 -22.60 1.98 -20.37
N LEU A 358 -22.89 2.46 -19.15
CA LEU A 358 -24.14 3.17 -18.88
C LEU A 358 -24.26 4.47 -19.68
N LEU A 359 -23.18 5.26 -19.77
CA LEU A 359 -23.13 6.43 -20.64
C LEU A 359 -23.35 6.05 -22.11
N ASN A 360 -22.67 5.01 -22.60
CA ASN A 360 -22.85 4.53 -23.97
C ASN A 360 -24.29 4.09 -24.25
N ARG A 361 -24.96 3.44 -23.28
CA ARG A 361 -26.38 3.06 -23.40
C ARG A 361 -27.28 4.30 -23.48
N LEU A 362 -27.05 5.31 -22.64
CA LEU A 362 -27.79 6.57 -22.71
C LEU A 362 -27.64 7.24 -24.08
N ILE A 363 -26.40 7.40 -24.58
CA ILE A 363 -26.12 7.99 -25.89
C ILE A 363 -26.77 7.17 -27.01
N GLY A 364 -26.64 5.84 -26.96
CA GLY A 364 -27.22 4.95 -27.98
C GLY A 364 -28.75 4.98 -28.02
N MET A 365 -29.41 4.95 -26.86
CA MET A 365 -30.88 4.97 -26.78
C MET A 365 -31.45 6.34 -27.15
N SER A 366 -30.87 7.42 -26.63
CA SER A 366 -31.29 8.79 -27.00
C SER A 366 -31.07 9.06 -28.48
N GLY A 367 -29.92 8.69 -29.05
CA GLY A 367 -29.64 8.81 -30.47
C GLY A 367 -30.61 8.02 -31.36
N LYS A 368 -30.96 6.80 -30.95
CA LYS A 368 -31.83 5.90 -31.74
C LYS A 368 -33.31 6.28 -31.69
N TYR A 369 -33.80 6.75 -30.55
CA TYR A 369 -35.23 6.94 -30.31
C TYR A 369 -35.67 8.41 -30.30
N PHE A 370 -34.74 9.34 -30.06
CA PHE A 370 -35.05 10.74 -29.78
C PHE A 370 -34.09 11.74 -30.45
N GLU A 371 -33.37 11.32 -31.50
CA GLU A 371 -32.40 12.18 -32.22
C GLU A 371 -31.33 12.78 -31.28
N GLY A 372 -30.98 12.04 -30.23
CA GLY A 372 -30.01 12.46 -29.21
C GLY A 372 -30.62 13.29 -28.08
N ARG A 373 -31.85 13.79 -28.20
CA ARG A 373 -32.50 14.60 -27.16
C ARG A 373 -32.76 13.79 -25.89
N VAL A 374 -32.49 14.40 -24.74
CA VAL A 374 -32.80 13.88 -23.41
C VAL A 374 -33.49 14.96 -22.58
N GLU A 375 -34.57 14.56 -21.89
CA GLU A 375 -35.35 15.40 -20.98
C GLU A 375 -35.50 14.69 -19.64
N CYS A 376 -35.35 15.46 -18.55
CA CYS A 376 -35.33 14.93 -17.18
C CYS A 376 -36.55 15.36 -16.34
N ASP A 377 -37.49 16.11 -16.89
CA ASP A 377 -38.68 16.63 -16.20
C ASP A 377 -39.76 15.57 -15.93
N LEU A 378 -39.78 14.49 -16.73
CA LEU A 378 -40.73 13.39 -16.58
C LEU A 378 -40.26 12.26 -15.65
N VAL A 379 -39.05 12.35 -15.08
CA VAL A 379 -38.45 11.23 -14.33
C VAL A 379 -39.28 10.88 -13.09
N SER A 380 -39.65 11.87 -12.28
CA SER A 380 -40.45 11.65 -11.06
C SER A 380 -41.85 11.11 -11.34
N LYS A 381 -42.43 11.42 -12.50
CA LYS A 381 -43.75 10.90 -12.91
C LYS A 381 -43.74 9.37 -13.09
N TYR A 382 -42.64 8.80 -13.58
CA TYR A 382 -42.57 7.39 -13.98
C TYR A 382 -41.63 6.53 -13.12
N TYR A 383 -40.60 7.12 -12.53
CA TYR A 383 -39.49 6.42 -11.87
C TYR A 383 -39.14 7.00 -10.49
N GLN A 384 -40.15 7.47 -9.74
CA GLN A 384 -39.94 8.01 -8.39
C GLN A 384 -39.28 7.01 -7.45
N ALA A 385 -39.64 5.72 -7.53
CA ALA A 385 -39.07 4.69 -6.67
C ALA A 385 -37.56 4.51 -6.90
N GLU A 386 -37.12 4.53 -8.16
CA GLU A 386 -35.71 4.46 -8.52
C GLU A 386 -34.94 5.73 -8.12
N LEU A 387 -35.57 6.91 -8.21
CA LEU A 387 -35.01 8.17 -7.67
C LEU A 387 -34.80 8.08 -6.15
N ASP A 388 -35.83 7.67 -5.40
CA ASP A 388 -35.76 7.57 -3.94
C ASP A 388 -34.67 6.59 -3.47
N GLU A 389 -34.52 5.46 -4.17
CA GLU A 389 -33.46 4.48 -3.90
C GLU A 389 -32.07 5.06 -4.16
N MET A 390 -31.90 5.79 -5.27
CA MET A 390 -30.66 6.50 -5.60
C MET A 390 -30.33 7.54 -4.52
N GLU A 391 -31.26 8.43 -4.16
CA GLU A 391 -31.02 9.47 -3.14
C GLU A 391 -30.64 8.85 -1.79
N THR A 392 -31.34 7.79 -1.39
CA THR A 392 -31.05 7.06 -0.14
C THR A 392 -29.62 6.51 -0.10
N SER A 393 -29.08 6.11 -1.26
CA SER A 393 -27.68 5.66 -1.36
C SER A 393 -26.68 6.82 -1.28
N LEU A 394 -26.96 7.95 -1.92
CA LEU A 394 -26.07 9.11 -2.00
C LEU A 394 -25.92 9.84 -0.65
N VAL A 395 -26.99 9.96 0.13
CA VAL A 395 -26.99 10.68 1.43
C VAL A 395 -25.97 10.09 2.44
N LYS A 396 -25.60 8.82 2.29
CA LYS A 396 -24.69 8.11 3.20
C LYS A 396 -23.20 8.31 2.87
N LEU A 397 -22.88 8.97 1.77
CA LEU A 397 -21.53 8.98 1.21
C LEU A 397 -20.59 10.00 1.87
N GLU A 398 -21.06 11.22 2.14
CA GLU A 398 -20.20 12.30 2.65
C GLU A 398 -19.50 11.97 3.98
N PRO A 399 -20.15 11.31 4.96
CA PRO A 399 -19.46 10.90 6.19
C PRO A 399 -18.24 10.02 5.91
N MET A 400 -18.29 9.17 4.89
CA MET A 400 -17.17 8.29 4.52
C MET A 400 -15.96 9.08 4.03
N ILE A 401 -16.16 10.22 3.37
CA ILE A 401 -15.06 11.11 2.96
C ILE A 401 -14.41 11.74 4.19
N SER A 402 -15.21 12.26 5.13
CA SER A 402 -14.69 12.87 6.36
C SER A 402 -13.95 11.87 7.27
N GLU A 403 -14.32 10.59 7.22
CA GLU A 403 -13.67 9.50 7.97
C GLU A 403 -12.50 8.84 7.21
N LEU A 404 -12.10 9.41 6.06
CA LEU A 404 -11.05 8.89 5.17
C LEU A 404 -11.34 7.48 4.62
N GLN A 405 -12.60 7.04 4.64
CA GLN A 405 -13.06 5.75 4.12
C GLN A 405 -13.34 5.82 2.61
N LEU A 406 -12.38 6.34 1.82
CA LEU A 406 -12.54 6.57 0.38
C LEU A 406 -12.84 5.30 -0.42
N HIS A 407 -12.28 4.16 -0.02
CA HIS A 407 -12.60 2.86 -0.61
C HIS A 407 -14.09 2.48 -0.49
N ARG A 408 -14.69 2.71 0.69
CA ARG A 408 -16.12 2.46 0.93
C ARG A 408 -16.98 3.51 0.24
N PHE A 409 -16.53 4.76 0.24
CA PHE A 409 -17.18 5.83 -0.52
C PHE A 409 -17.31 5.43 -2.00
N LEU A 410 -16.23 5.00 -2.64
CA LEU A 410 -16.25 4.57 -4.04
C LEU A 410 -17.06 3.30 -4.27
N GLU A 411 -17.01 2.34 -3.35
CA GLU A 411 -17.87 1.15 -3.40
C GLU A 411 -19.37 1.49 -3.37
N GLU A 412 -19.77 2.35 -2.43
CA GLU A 412 -21.17 2.74 -2.25
C GLU A 412 -21.65 3.70 -3.35
N LEU A 413 -20.77 4.51 -3.90
CA LEU A 413 -21.06 5.42 -5.03
C LEU A 413 -21.44 4.67 -6.32
N TRP A 414 -21.14 3.37 -6.41
CA TRP A 414 -21.56 2.53 -7.54
C TRP A 414 -23.02 2.06 -7.44
N ARG A 415 -23.65 2.12 -6.26
CA ARG A 415 -25.04 1.66 -6.08
C ARG A 415 -26.05 2.37 -6.99
N PRO A 416 -26.01 3.71 -7.18
CA PRO A 416 -26.81 4.40 -8.18
C PRO A 416 -26.69 3.80 -9.59
N LEU A 417 -25.49 3.43 -10.03
CA LEU A 417 -25.28 2.85 -11.37
C LEU A 417 -26.00 1.49 -11.49
N THR A 418 -26.00 0.69 -10.43
CA THR A 418 -26.78 -0.55 -10.35
C THR A 418 -28.28 -0.31 -10.48
N VAL A 419 -28.81 0.76 -9.87
CA VAL A 419 -30.22 1.16 -10.02
C VAL A 419 -30.55 1.44 -11.50
N ALA A 420 -29.70 2.21 -12.19
CA ALA A 420 -29.88 2.52 -13.61
C ALA A 420 -29.84 1.25 -14.49
N ASN A 421 -28.85 0.39 -14.31
CA ASN A 421 -28.73 -0.85 -15.06
C ASN A 421 -29.94 -1.77 -14.84
N ARG A 422 -30.38 -1.92 -13.59
CA ARG A 422 -31.58 -2.70 -13.24
C ARG A 422 -32.84 -2.09 -13.85
N ALA A 423 -32.97 -0.77 -13.89
CA ALA A 423 -34.10 -0.10 -14.52
C ALA A 423 -34.16 -0.39 -16.02
N ILE A 424 -33.03 -0.32 -16.73
CA ILE A 424 -32.95 -0.67 -18.16
C ILE A 424 -33.43 -2.11 -18.40
N ASP A 425 -32.94 -3.06 -17.60
CA ASP A 425 -33.26 -4.49 -17.77
C ASP A 425 -34.73 -4.79 -17.43
N LYS A 426 -35.27 -4.15 -16.39
CA LYS A 426 -36.66 -4.30 -15.95
C LYS A 426 -37.64 -3.71 -16.95
N TYR A 427 -37.41 -2.47 -17.39
CA TYR A 427 -38.37 -1.74 -18.21
C TYR A 427 -38.23 -2.00 -19.71
N GLN A 428 -37.05 -2.46 -20.15
CA GLN A 428 -36.80 -2.84 -21.54
C GLN A 428 -37.20 -1.74 -22.55
N PRO A 429 -36.45 -0.62 -22.60
CA PRO A 429 -36.82 0.55 -23.42
C PRO A 429 -37.04 0.22 -24.91
N TRP A 430 -36.34 -0.77 -25.44
CA TRP A 430 -36.52 -1.25 -26.82
C TRP A 430 -37.88 -1.90 -27.09
N THR A 431 -38.56 -2.38 -26.05
CA THR A 431 -39.93 -2.90 -26.11
C THR A 431 -40.92 -1.77 -25.90
N MET A 432 -40.69 -0.92 -24.89
CA MET A 432 -41.55 0.23 -24.57
C MET A 432 -41.78 1.15 -25.77
N ILE A 433 -40.72 1.48 -26.50
CA ILE A 433 -40.82 2.34 -27.68
C ILE A 433 -41.66 1.71 -28.80
N LYS A 434 -41.62 0.38 -28.95
CA LYS A 434 -42.45 -0.36 -29.93
C LYS A 434 -43.92 -0.41 -29.52
N GLU A 435 -44.18 -0.40 -28.21
CA GLU A 435 -45.53 -0.33 -27.63
C GLU A 435 -46.11 1.09 -27.61
N GLY A 436 -45.38 2.10 -28.11
CA GLY A 436 -45.81 3.50 -28.13
C GLY A 436 -45.64 4.24 -26.81
N LYS A 437 -44.94 3.66 -25.81
CA LYS A 437 -44.66 4.26 -24.50
C LYS A 437 -43.49 5.24 -24.57
N THR A 438 -43.64 6.26 -25.40
CA THR A 438 -42.58 7.21 -25.75
C THR A 438 -42.17 8.10 -24.58
N GLU A 439 -43.14 8.66 -23.83
CA GLU A 439 -42.88 9.48 -22.64
C GLU A 439 -42.14 8.70 -21.54
N GLU A 440 -42.60 7.48 -21.26
CA GLU A 440 -41.95 6.60 -20.28
C GLU A 440 -40.50 6.27 -20.69
N THR A 441 -40.26 6.03 -21.98
CA THR A 441 -38.91 5.76 -22.50
C THR A 441 -38.01 6.99 -22.40
N MET A 442 -38.53 8.20 -22.65
CA MET A 442 -37.78 9.46 -22.45
C MET A 442 -37.45 9.66 -20.97
N ALA A 443 -38.41 9.44 -20.08
CA ALA A 443 -38.20 9.52 -18.64
C ALA A 443 -37.13 8.53 -18.14
N LEU A 444 -36.99 7.35 -18.78
CA LEU A 444 -35.94 6.39 -18.42
C LEU A 444 -34.55 6.91 -18.83
N ASN A 445 -34.42 7.53 -20.01
CA ASN A 445 -33.19 8.22 -20.39
C ASN A 445 -32.88 9.37 -19.41
N GLY A 446 -33.90 10.13 -18.99
CA GLY A 446 -33.76 11.18 -17.98
C GLY A 446 -33.31 10.66 -16.61
N LEU A 447 -33.79 9.47 -16.19
CA LEU A 447 -33.34 8.79 -14.96
C LEU A 447 -31.85 8.44 -15.05
N ILE A 448 -31.44 7.82 -16.16
CA ILE A 448 -30.04 7.43 -16.39
C ILE A 448 -29.13 8.66 -16.41
N ALA A 449 -29.55 9.74 -17.09
CA ALA A 449 -28.81 11.00 -17.13
C ALA A 449 -28.67 11.62 -15.72
N THR A 450 -29.74 11.60 -14.92
CA THR A 450 -29.73 12.10 -13.54
C THR A 450 -28.77 11.30 -12.66
N ILE A 451 -28.79 9.96 -12.76
CA ILE A 451 -27.87 9.08 -12.03
C ILE A 451 -26.41 9.35 -12.45
N LEU A 452 -26.13 9.40 -13.76
CA LEU A 452 -24.79 9.68 -14.26
C LEU A 452 -24.27 11.05 -13.81
N ALA A 453 -25.12 12.07 -13.81
CA ALA A 453 -24.76 13.41 -13.33
C ALA A 453 -24.38 13.39 -11.84
N LYS A 454 -25.24 12.81 -10.98
CA LYS A 454 -24.99 12.75 -9.54
C LYS A 454 -23.75 11.91 -9.19
N VAL A 455 -23.58 10.76 -9.83
CA VAL A 455 -22.38 9.93 -9.66
C VAL A 455 -21.12 10.69 -10.11
N SER A 456 -21.18 11.35 -11.27
CA SER A 456 -20.02 12.07 -11.82
C SER A 456 -19.63 13.26 -10.95
N LEU A 457 -20.60 14.00 -10.39
CA LEU A 457 -20.34 15.10 -9.45
C LEU A 457 -19.63 14.61 -8.18
N MET A 458 -20.07 13.49 -7.61
CA MET A 458 -19.42 12.91 -6.42
C MET A 458 -18.07 12.27 -6.74
N LEU A 459 -17.90 11.69 -7.93
CA LEU A 459 -16.66 11.06 -8.38
C LEU A 459 -15.61 12.10 -8.85
N HIS A 460 -16.00 13.35 -9.08
CA HIS A 460 -15.16 14.38 -9.70
C HIS A 460 -13.86 14.64 -8.94
N ALA A 461 -13.90 14.57 -7.61
CA ALA A 461 -12.71 14.72 -6.78
C ALA A 461 -11.65 13.62 -7.01
N VAL A 462 -12.06 12.44 -7.48
CA VAL A 462 -11.19 11.29 -7.75
C VAL A 462 -10.77 11.22 -9.21
N MET A 463 -11.72 11.44 -10.13
CA MET A 463 -11.53 11.34 -11.58
C MET A 463 -11.99 12.63 -12.29
N PRO A 464 -11.28 13.76 -12.12
CA PRO A 464 -11.72 15.05 -12.62
C PRO A 464 -11.88 15.11 -14.15
N ALA A 465 -10.95 14.55 -14.92
CA ALA A 465 -11.01 14.62 -16.38
C ALA A 465 -12.12 13.73 -16.95
N THR A 466 -12.28 12.54 -16.39
CA THR A 466 -13.30 11.58 -16.82
C THR A 466 -14.71 12.11 -16.55
N THR A 467 -14.94 12.58 -15.33
CA THR A 467 -16.25 13.11 -14.93
C THR A 467 -16.61 14.40 -15.66
N THR A 468 -15.62 15.26 -15.96
CA THR A 468 -15.82 16.42 -16.84
C THR A 468 -16.30 15.99 -18.22
N THR A 469 -15.69 14.94 -18.78
CA THR A 469 -16.13 14.38 -20.07
C THR A 469 -17.57 13.88 -20.01
N VAL A 470 -17.96 13.18 -18.93
CA VAL A 470 -19.33 12.70 -18.70
C VAL A 470 -20.29 13.89 -18.58
N CYS A 471 -20.05 14.85 -17.69
CA CYS A 471 -20.95 15.99 -17.47
C CYS A 471 -21.10 16.87 -18.73
N ASN A 472 -20.02 17.05 -19.51
CA ASN A 472 -20.10 17.71 -20.81
C ASN A 472 -20.99 16.94 -21.81
N ALA A 473 -21.07 15.61 -21.72
CA ALA A 473 -22.02 14.80 -22.51
C ALA A 473 -23.48 15.00 -22.08
N LEU A 474 -23.68 15.39 -20.82
CA LEU A 474 -24.98 15.68 -20.21
C LEU A 474 -25.35 17.17 -20.30
N GLY A 475 -24.51 17.99 -20.94
CA GLY A 475 -24.80 19.39 -21.24
C GLY A 475 -24.54 20.37 -20.09
N PHE A 476 -23.69 20.05 -19.10
CA PHE A 476 -23.36 20.98 -18.02
C PHE A 476 -21.91 20.88 -17.53
N GLU A 477 -21.43 21.96 -16.91
CA GLU A 477 -20.10 22.05 -16.31
C GLU A 477 -20.12 21.75 -14.80
N ILE A 478 -19.03 21.18 -14.30
CA ILE A 478 -18.86 20.89 -12.88
C ILE A 478 -18.36 22.13 -12.16
N THR A 479 -19.17 22.65 -11.24
CA THR A 479 -18.89 23.84 -10.43
C THR A 479 -19.49 23.64 -9.04
N PRO A 480 -19.08 24.43 -8.03
CA PRO A 480 -19.74 24.38 -6.72
C PRO A 480 -21.24 24.65 -6.78
N GLN A 481 -21.68 25.53 -7.69
CA GLN A 481 -23.09 25.85 -7.87
C GLN A 481 -23.87 24.68 -8.48
N THR A 482 -23.30 23.98 -9.47
CA THR A 482 -23.95 22.81 -10.09
C THR A 482 -23.93 21.60 -9.15
N PHE A 483 -22.86 21.41 -8.38
CA PHE A 483 -22.81 20.43 -7.29
C PHE A 483 -23.94 20.66 -6.29
N GLN A 484 -24.05 21.88 -5.74
CA GLN A 484 -25.10 22.24 -4.78
C GLN A 484 -26.50 22.03 -5.38
N ASN A 485 -26.75 22.56 -6.58
CA ASN A 485 -28.07 22.48 -7.21
C ASN A 485 -28.51 21.02 -7.45
N ILE A 486 -27.65 20.19 -8.06
CA ILE A 486 -28.02 18.83 -8.50
C ILE A 486 -27.99 17.83 -7.33
N LEU A 487 -27.02 17.91 -6.43
CA LEU A 487 -26.87 16.94 -5.34
C LEU A 487 -27.63 17.33 -4.06
N LYS A 488 -27.78 18.63 -3.76
CA LYS A 488 -28.38 19.09 -2.49
C LYS A 488 -29.79 19.65 -2.65
N ASP A 489 -30.02 20.41 -3.70
CA ASP A 489 -31.28 21.16 -3.85
C ASP A 489 -32.33 20.42 -4.70
N GLY A 490 -32.01 19.22 -5.19
CA GLY A 490 -32.92 18.40 -6.00
C GLY A 490 -33.11 18.92 -7.43
N GLY A 491 -32.14 19.68 -7.96
CA GLY A 491 -32.18 20.25 -9.30
C GLY A 491 -32.32 19.20 -10.39
N ILE A 492 -33.19 19.48 -11.36
CA ILE A 492 -33.41 18.67 -12.55
C ILE A 492 -32.46 19.17 -13.65
N LEU A 493 -31.83 18.25 -14.38
CA LEU A 493 -30.99 18.61 -15.53
C LEU A 493 -31.81 19.32 -16.61
N ALA A 494 -31.25 20.40 -17.17
CA ALA A 494 -31.83 21.05 -18.33
C ALA A 494 -31.83 20.09 -19.54
N PRO A 495 -32.78 20.21 -20.47
CA PRO A 495 -32.77 19.41 -21.70
C PRO A 495 -31.45 19.58 -22.47
N PHE A 496 -30.92 18.46 -22.98
CA PHE A 496 -29.67 18.43 -23.73
C PHE A 496 -29.75 17.45 -24.90
N VAL A 497 -28.75 17.52 -25.79
CA VAL A 497 -28.61 16.62 -26.93
C VAL A 497 -27.31 15.86 -26.78
N THR A 498 -27.38 14.53 -26.81
CA THR A 498 -26.21 13.67 -26.78
C THR A 498 -25.53 13.64 -28.13
N GLU A 499 -24.21 13.47 -28.10
CA GLU A 499 -23.39 13.27 -29.30
C GLU A 499 -22.73 11.89 -29.24
N LYS A 500 -22.47 11.31 -30.41
CA LYS A 500 -21.73 10.05 -30.50
C LYS A 500 -20.31 10.26 -29.98
N ARG A 501 -19.83 9.34 -29.14
CA ARG A 501 -18.49 9.38 -28.54
C ARG A 501 -17.84 8.01 -28.57
N GLU A 502 -16.51 8.02 -28.48
CA GLU A 502 -15.73 6.81 -28.25
C GLU A 502 -15.93 6.31 -26.81
N PRO A 503 -15.76 5.00 -26.56
CA PRO A 503 -15.85 4.45 -25.21
C PRO A 503 -14.85 5.11 -24.25
N LEU A 504 -15.33 5.54 -23.07
CA LEU A 504 -14.49 6.18 -22.04
C LEU A 504 -13.35 5.28 -21.55
N PHE A 505 -13.62 3.99 -21.41
CA PHE A 505 -12.68 3.01 -20.88
C PHE A 505 -12.56 1.85 -21.87
N PRO A 506 -11.61 1.91 -22.81
CA PRO A 506 -11.29 0.78 -23.67
C PRO A 506 -10.91 -0.44 -22.82
N ARG A 507 -11.41 -1.62 -23.20
CA ARG A 507 -11.14 -2.86 -22.48
C ARG A 507 -9.66 -3.22 -22.56
N ILE A 508 -9.07 -3.60 -21.43
CA ILE A 508 -7.68 -4.02 -21.33
C ILE A 508 -7.64 -5.54 -21.20
N GLU A 509 -7.01 -6.23 -22.17
CA GLU A 509 -6.99 -7.69 -22.24
C GLU A 509 -5.71 -8.33 -21.68
N ALA A 510 -4.63 -7.56 -21.53
CA ALA A 510 -3.34 -8.03 -21.05
C ALA A 510 -2.65 -6.97 -20.19
N GLU A 511 -1.69 -7.41 -19.37
CA GLU A 511 -0.83 -6.51 -18.60
C GLU A 511 -0.04 -5.60 -19.54
N LEU A 512 -0.02 -4.30 -19.24
CA LEU A 512 0.59 -3.27 -20.10
C LEU A 512 1.99 -2.87 -19.63
N LEU A 513 2.30 -3.07 -18.35
CA LEU A 513 3.66 -2.86 -17.85
C LEU A 513 4.46 -4.14 -18.01
N VAL A 514 5.61 -3.96 -18.62
CA VAL A 514 6.66 -4.95 -18.65
C VAL A 514 7.29 -5.00 -17.26
N ASP A 515 6.95 -6.02 -16.50
CA ASP A 515 7.70 -6.32 -15.30
C ASP A 515 9.07 -6.89 -15.71
N ALA A 516 10.10 -6.05 -15.67
CA ALA A 516 11.47 -6.42 -16.05
C ALA A 516 11.99 -7.65 -15.28
N ARG A 517 11.48 -7.90 -14.07
CA ARG A 517 11.80 -9.12 -13.31
C ARG A 517 11.06 -10.32 -13.87
N LEU A 518 9.77 -10.20 -14.22
CA LEU A 518 9.03 -11.26 -14.92
C LEU A 518 9.60 -11.53 -16.31
N GLU A 519 10.07 -10.52 -17.05
CA GLU A 519 10.77 -10.73 -18.32
C GLU A 519 12.13 -11.38 -18.13
N ALA A 520 12.91 -10.99 -17.12
CA ALA A 520 14.16 -11.65 -16.79
C ALA A 520 13.90 -13.13 -16.41
N LEU A 521 12.88 -13.40 -15.59
CA LEU A 521 12.48 -14.76 -15.23
C LEU A 521 11.96 -15.55 -16.44
N LYS A 522 11.19 -14.93 -17.34
CA LYS A 522 10.73 -15.56 -18.60
C LYS A 522 11.90 -15.86 -19.53
N LYS A 523 12.86 -14.95 -19.67
CA LYS A 523 14.09 -15.17 -20.46
C LYS A 523 14.96 -16.27 -19.85
N GLU A 524 15.15 -16.27 -18.52
CA GLU A 524 15.84 -17.34 -17.81
C GLU A 524 15.15 -18.70 -18.02
N GLN A 525 13.81 -18.72 -18.01
CA GLN A 525 13.00 -19.92 -18.27
C GLN A 525 13.09 -20.38 -19.73
N GLU A 526 12.99 -19.47 -20.70
CA GLU A 526 13.12 -19.75 -22.13
C GLU A 526 14.53 -20.23 -22.49
N GLU A 527 15.58 -19.65 -21.89
CA GLU A 527 16.96 -20.11 -22.03
C GLU A 527 17.16 -21.50 -21.40
N ALA A 528 16.55 -21.76 -20.25
CA ALA A 528 16.57 -23.06 -19.60
C ALA A 528 15.84 -24.13 -20.43
N ASP A 529 14.71 -23.78 -21.03
CA ASP A 529 13.92 -24.68 -21.86
C ASP A 529 14.58 -24.92 -23.23
N ALA A 530 15.18 -23.88 -23.85
CA ALA A 530 15.99 -24.01 -25.05
C ALA A 530 17.24 -24.89 -24.81
N LYS A 531 17.91 -24.76 -23.66
CA LYS A 531 19.01 -25.66 -23.26
C LYS A 531 18.53 -27.09 -23.07
N LYS A 532 17.40 -27.32 -22.41
CA LYS A 532 16.80 -28.67 -22.25
C LYS A 532 16.43 -29.29 -23.59
N GLU A 533 15.95 -28.50 -24.55
CA GLU A 533 15.59 -28.99 -25.88
C GLU A 533 16.82 -29.32 -26.74
N ALA A 534 17.86 -28.48 -26.66
CA ALA A 534 19.16 -28.72 -27.28
C ALA A 534 19.84 -29.98 -26.71
N GLU A 535 19.84 -30.17 -25.39
CA GLU A 535 20.35 -31.39 -24.76
C GLU A 535 19.55 -32.64 -25.13
N LYS A 536 18.22 -32.53 -25.29
CA LYS A 536 17.38 -33.64 -25.77
C LYS A 536 17.70 -34.01 -27.21
N LYS A 537 17.97 -33.03 -28.08
CA LYS A 537 18.41 -33.27 -29.47
C LYS A 537 19.82 -33.89 -29.51
N ALA A 538 20.77 -33.36 -28.74
CA ALA A 538 22.13 -33.89 -28.64
C ALA A 538 22.16 -35.32 -28.06
N LYS A 539 21.35 -35.64 -27.04
CA LYS A 539 21.22 -37.01 -26.50
C LYS A 539 20.54 -37.98 -27.47
N LYS A 540 19.68 -37.50 -28.38
CA LYS A 540 19.08 -38.31 -29.46
C LYS A 540 20.07 -38.61 -30.58
N GLU A 541 20.96 -37.68 -30.89
CA GLU A 541 22.02 -37.86 -31.90
C GLU A 541 23.19 -38.69 -31.36
N ALA A 542 23.59 -38.50 -30.09
CA ALA A 542 24.63 -39.29 -29.43
C ALA A 542 24.23 -40.76 -29.17
N LYS A 543 22.93 -41.08 -29.10
CA LYS A 543 22.45 -42.49 -29.03
C LYS A 543 22.48 -43.23 -30.36
N LYS A 544 22.76 -42.55 -31.48
CA LYS A 544 22.86 -43.16 -32.82
C LYS A 544 24.30 -43.46 -33.28
N ALA A 545 25.34 -43.09 -32.51
CA ALA A 545 26.73 -43.45 -32.77
C ALA A 545 27.33 -44.11 -31.52
N GLY A 546 27.77 -45.37 -31.62
CA GLY A 546 27.98 -46.25 -30.47
C GLY A 546 29.33 -46.17 -29.74
N ASN A 547 29.36 -46.85 -28.58
CA ASN A 547 30.46 -47.47 -27.82
C ASN A 547 31.85 -46.80 -27.79
N ALA A 548 32.24 -46.29 -26.62
CA ALA A 548 33.46 -46.67 -25.86
C ALA A 548 33.58 -45.82 -24.59
N SER A 549 34.38 -46.30 -23.65
CA SER A 549 34.41 -45.99 -22.22
C SER A 549 35.20 -44.75 -21.78
N THR A 550 34.96 -44.40 -20.51
CA THR A 550 35.76 -43.67 -19.50
C THR A 550 35.75 -42.14 -19.43
N GLY A 551 35.24 -41.64 -18.29
CA GLY A 551 35.97 -40.68 -17.44
C GLY A 551 35.30 -39.34 -17.09
N LEU A 552 34.65 -39.28 -15.90
CA LEU A 552 34.45 -38.15 -14.93
C LEU A 552 34.10 -36.73 -15.43
N ALA A 553 33.29 -35.88 -14.79
CA ALA A 553 32.42 -35.87 -13.62
C ALA A 553 31.69 -34.50 -13.64
N SER A 554 30.46 -34.39 -13.13
CA SER A 554 29.89 -33.09 -12.73
C SER A 554 28.80 -33.31 -11.69
N THR A 555 28.96 -32.63 -10.56
CA THR A 555 28.12 -32.65 -9.36
C THR A 555 26.85 -31.82 -9.51
N ASP A 556 25.78 -32.38 -8.94
CA ASP A 556 24.60 -31.77 -8.30
C ASP A 556 23.64 -30.91 -9.14
N GLY A 557 23.00 -31.59 -10.09
CA GLY A 557 21.77 -31.15 -10.73
C GLY A 557 20.51 -31.46 -9.91
N VAL A 558 20.09 -30.54 -9.05
CA VAL A 558 18.71 -30.52 -8.56
C VAL A 558 17.86 -29.78 -9.59
N ALA A 559 17.03 -30.52 -10.33
CA ALA A 559 16.07 -29.92 -11.24
C ALA A 559 15.00 -29.16 -10.43
N LEU A 560 14.86 -27.85 -10.67
CA LEU A 560 13.79 -27.05 -10.08
C LEU A 560 12.44 -27.55 -10.61
N ILE A 561 11.54 -27.90 -9.68
CA ILE A 561 10.16 -28.32 -9.98
C ILE A 561 9.21 -27.17 -9.65
N GLY A 562 8.13 -27.03 -10.43
CA GLY A 562 7.05 -26.11 -10.09
C GLY A 562 6.26 -26.60 -8.87
N ILE A 563 5.56 -25.68 -8.19
CA ILE A 563 4.77 -25.99 -6.99
C ILE A 563 3.67 -27.03 -7.25
N ASP A 564 3.10 -27.05 -8.46
CA ASP A 564 2.10 -28.05 -8.87
C ASP A 564 2.68 -29.48 -8.89
N GLN A 565 3.95 -29.61 -9.24
CA GLN A 565 4.64 -30.91 -9.24
C GLN A 565 4.93 -31.38 -7.81
N PHE A 566 5.14 -30.45 -6.87
CA PHE A 566 5.24 -30.77 -5.45
C PHE A 566 3.89 -31.26 -4.90
N PHE A 567 2.78 -30.54 -5.18
CA PHE A 567 1.43 -30.95 -4.77
C PHE A 567 0.92 -32.23 -5.43
N ALA A 568 1.51 -32.66 -6.54
CA ALA A 568 1.23 -33.97 -7.13
C ALA A 568 1.69 -35.14 -6.22
N THR A 569 2.53 -34.90 -5.22
CA THR A 569 3.00 -35.90 -4.25
C THR A 569 2.20 -35.81 -2.96
N SER A 570 1.63 -36.94 -2.50
CA SER A 570 0.90 -37.00 -1.23
C SER A 570 1.87 -37.40 -0.11
N LEU A 571 2.30 -36.41 0.66
CA LEU A 571 3.11 -36.61 1.87
C LEU A 571 2.20 -36.60 3.10
N LYS A 572 2.30 -37.63 3.95
CA LYS A 572 1.49 -37.76 5.16
C LYS A 572 2.34 -38.14 6.36
N VAL A 573 1.95 -37.70 7.55
CA VAL A 573 2.47 -38.24 8.82
C VAL A 573 1.76 -39.56 9.13
N GLY A 574 2.50 -40.60 9.48
CA GLY A 574 1.94 -41.88 9.91
C GLY A 574 2.72 -42.50 11.08
N THR A 575 2.09 -43.44 11.79
CA THR A 575 2.70 -44.15 12.92
C THR A 575 2.97 -45.59 12.56
N VAL A 576 4.17 -46.09 12.86
CA VAL A 576 4.54 -47.50 12.65
C VAL A 576 3.87 -48.36 13.72
N VAL A 577 2.90 -49.18 13.33
CA VAL A 577 2.15 -50.06 14.25
C VAL A 577 2.73 -51.47 14.33
N LYS A 578 3.55 -51.85 13.34
CA LYS A 578 4.25 -53.14 13.32
C LYS A 578 5.56 -53.00 12.54
N ALA A 579 6.63 -53.61 13.05
CA ALA A 579 7.93 -53.63 12.38
C ALA A 579 8.54 -55.03 12.51
N GLU A 580 9.02 -55.59 11.40
CA GLU A 580 9.67 -56.90 11.33
C GLU A 580 10.92 -56.81 10.46
N GLU A 581 11.92 -57.64 10.75
CA GLU A 581 13.08 -57.76 9.87
C GLU A 581 12.76 -58.63 8.66
N VAL A 582 13.20 -58.21 7.47
CA VAL A 582 13.00 -58.99 6.25
C VAL A 582 13.96 -60.21 6.23
N PRO A 583 13.46 -61.47 6.17
CA PRO A 583 14.30 -62.64 6.11
C PRO A 583 15.23 -62.60 4.88
N LYS A 584 16.50 -62.96 5.07
CA LYS A 584 17.56 -62.93 4.03
C LYS A 584 17.97 -61.53 3.56
N SER A 585 17.55 -60.46 4.22
CA SER A 585 18.05 -59.10 3.97
C SER A 585 18.80 -58.54 5.18
N LYS A 586 19.99 -57.97 4.91
CA LYS A 586 20.76 -57.21 5.91
C LYS A 586 20.36 -55.74 6.00
N LYS A 587 19.50 -55.25 5.10
CA LYS A 587 19.22 -53.81 4.92
C LYS A 587 17.76 -53.40 5.08
N LEU A 588 16.82 -54.35 5.03
CA LEU A 588 15.39 -54.05 4.92
C LEU A 588 14.62 -54.37 6.21
N LEU A 589 13.75 -53.45 6.60
CA LEU A 589 12.65 -53.66 7.54
C LEU A 589 11.32 -53.68 6.78
N LEU A 590 10.39 -54.50 7.25
CA LEU A 590 9.00 -54.55 6.81
C LEU A 590 8.14 -53.85 7.86
N LEU A 591 7.50 -52.76 7.48
CA LEU A 591 6.75 -51.90 8.38
C LEU A 591 5.27 -51.87 7.98
N GLN A 592 4.37 -51.89 8.96
CA GLN A 592 2.97 -51.51 8.79
C GLN A 592 2.80 -50.11 9.37
N VAL A 593 2.42 -49.15 8.52
CA VAL A 593 2.30 -47.74 8.89
C VAL A 593 0.84 -47.30 8.78
N ASP A 594 0.29 -46.83 9.89
CA ASP A 594 -1.01 -46.18 9.92
C ASP A 594 -0.86 -44.72 9.47
N VAL A 595 -1.41 -44.43 8.28
CA VAL A 595 -1.43 -43.09 7.66
C VAL A 595 -2.84 -42.49 7.68
N GLY A 596 -3.70 -42.89 8.62
CA GLY A 596 -5.08 -42.40 8.75
C GLY A 596 -6.03 -42.94 7.67
N GLU A 597 -5.71 -44.11 7.10
CA GLU A 597 -6.53 -44.81 6.10
C GLU A 597 -7.22 -46.04 6.74
N ALA A 598 -8.22 -46.61 6.07
CA ALA A 598 -8.96 -47.77 6.60
C ALA A 598 -8.09 -49.02 6.82
N GLU A 599 -7.00 -49.15 6.06
CA GLU A 599 -6.00 -50.20 6.21
C GLU A 599 -4.61 -49.57 6.37
N THR A 600 -3.73 -50.23 7.12
CA THR A 600 -2.33 -49.81 7.27
C THR A 600 -1.56 -50.10 5.99
N ARG A 601 -0.61 -49.24 5.65
CA ARG A 601 0.23 -49.44 4.47
C ARG A 601 1.45 -50.26 4.81
N GLN A 602 1.73 -51.27 3.98
CA GLN A 602 2.96 -52.03 4.07
C GLN A 602 4.11 -51.26 3.38
N VAL A 603 5.15 -50.91 4.12
CA VAL A 603 6.32 -50.20 3.61
C VAL A 603 7.57 -51.04 3.86
N VAL A 604 8.30 -51.35 2.79
CA VAL A 604 9.59 -52.05 2.87
C VAL A 604 10.69 -51.00 2.82
N ALA A 605 11.34 -50.73 3.96
CA ALA A 605 12.27 -49.61 4.13
C ALA A 605 13.72 -50.10 4.32
N GLY A 606 14.66 -49.46 3.63
CA GLY A 606 16.10 -49.76 3.67
C GLY A 606 16.85 -49.20 4.86
N ILE A 607 16.27 -49.27 6.06
CA ILE A 607 16.75 -48.56 7.26
C ILE A 607 17.31 -49.47 8.35
N LYS A 608 17.36 -50.80 8.11
CA LYS A 608 17.76 -51.80 9.13
C LYS A 608 19.19 -51.60 9.68
N GLU A 609 20.08 -51.01 8.88
CA GLU A 609 21.45 -50.71 9.31
C GLU A 609 21.53 -49.59 10.37
N TRP A 610 20.45 -48.81 10.53
CA TRP A 610 20.41 -47.61 11.39
C TRP A 610 19.33 -47.65 12.47
N TYR A 611 18.28 -48.44 12.25
CA TYR A 611 17.16 -48.59 13.19
C TYR A 611 16.80 -50.07 13.32
N SER A 612 16.57 -50.51 14.55
CA SER A 612 16.00 -51.83 14.85
C SER A 612 14.47 -51.84 14.67
N ALA A 613 13.89 -53.04 14.54
CA ALA A 613 12.44 -53.18 14.46
C ALA A 613 11.73 -52.66 15.74
N GLU A 614 12.35 -52.84 16.90
CA GLU A 614 11.80 -52.38 18.19
C GLU A 614 11.80 -50.85 18.30
N GLU A 615 12.87 -50.18 17.87
CA GLU A 615 12.98 -48.73 17.87
C GLU A 615 12.00 -48.03 16.93
N MET A 616 11.56 -48.73 15.88
CA MET A 616 10.60 -48.17 14.94
C MET A 616 9.16 -48.30 15.42
N LEU A 617 8.86 -49.22 16.34
CA LEU A 617 7.49 -49.43 16.81
C LEU A 617 6.94 -48.19 17.54
N ASN A 618 5.71 -47.80 17.23
CA ASN A 618 5.02 -46.61 17.75
C ASN A 618 5.71 -45.27 17.43
N THR A 619 6.63 -45.23 16.47
CA THR A 619 7.26 -43.98 16.04
C THR A 619 6.50 -43.31 14.91
N GLN A 620 6.44 -41.97 14.92
CA GLN A 620 5.87 -41.19 13.81
C GLN A 620 6.91 -40.98 12.71
N VAL A 621 6.48 -41.11 11.46
CA VAL A 621 7.30 -41.02 10.26
C VAL A 621 6.57 -40.28 9.14
N CYS A 622 7.33 -39.61 8.28
CA CYS A 622 6.79 -39.00 7.06
C CYS A 622 6.80 -40.00 5.90
N VAL A 623 5.64 -40.17 5.25
CA VAL A 623 5.41 -41.19 4.21
C VAL A 623 4.92 -40.56 2.92
N VAL A 624 5.51 -40.97 1.79
CA VAL A 624 4.94 -40.73 0.45
C VAL A 624 3.83 -41.75 0.20
N ALA A 625 2.58 -41.32 0.24
CA ALA A 625 1.39 -42.17 0.24
C ALA A 625 0.76 -42.40 -1.16
N ASN A 626 1.18 -41.70 -2.20
CA ASN A 626 0.63 -41.90 -3.57
C ASN A 626 1.65 -42.44 -4.58
N LEU A 627 2.76 -43.01 -4.11
CA LEU A 627 3.74 -43.68 -4.97
C LEU A 627 3.18 -45.02 -5.48
N LYS A 628 3.47 -45.36 -6.75
CA LYS A 628 3.10 -46.67 -7.31
C LYS A 628 3.73 -47.80 -6.49
N PRO A 629 2.97 -48.84 -6.07
CA PRO A 629 3.54 -49.93 -5.30
C PRO A 629 4.67 -50.64 -6.05
N ALA A 630 5.76 -50.93 -5.32
CA ALA A 630 6.94 -51.59 -5.87
C ALA A 630 7.19 -52.92 -5.16
N LYS A 631 7.69 -53.93 -5.89
CA LYS A 631 8.10 -55.21 -5.28
C LYS A 631 9.57 -55.15 -4.88
N LEU A 632 9.86 -55.34 -3.60
CA LEU A 632 11.19 -55.41 -3.04
C LEU A 632 11.36 -56.77 -2.36
N MET A 633 12.31 -57.58 -2.82
CA MET A 633 12.57 -58.94 -2.29
C MET A 633 11.30 -59.83 -2.24
N GLY A 634 10.40 -59.68 -3.22
CA GLY A 634 9.15 -60.44 -3.28
C GLY A 634 7.99 -59.87 -2.45
N MET A 635 8.24 -58.85 -1.62
CA MET A 635 7.23 -58.16 -0.80
C MET A 635 6.77 -56.87 -1.49
N LEU A 636 5.50 -56.50 -1.32
CA LEU A 636 4.94 -55.28 -1.89
C LEU A 636 5.17 -54.08 -0.95
N SER A 637 5.77 -53.01 -1.43
CA SER A 637 5.87 -51.72 -0.72
C SER A 637 4.89 -50.73 -1.32
N GLN A 638 3.97 -50.21 -0.50
CA GLN A 638 2.86 -49.32 -0.88
C GLN A 638 3.09 -47.87 -0.47
N GLY A 639 4.34 -47.52 -0.16
CA GLY A 639 4.77 -46.19 0.22
C GLY A 639 6.29 -46.11 0.34
N MET A 640 6.78 -44.90 0.61
CA MET A 640 8.20 -44.63 0.84
C MET A 640 8.35 -43.76 2.09
N LEU A 641 9.26 -44.14 2.98
CA LEU A 641 9.63 -43.32 4.13
C LEU A 641 10.65 -42.25 3.74
N LEU A 642 10.54 -41.05 4.32
CA LEU A 642 11.50 -39.97 4.14
C LEU A 642 12.60 -40.02 5.21
N ALA A 643 13.86 -40.01 4.76
CA ALA A 643 15.02 -39.95 5.63
C ALA A 643 16.10 -39.05 4.98
N ALA A 644 16.84 -38.33 5.80
CA ALA A 644 18.04 -37.60 5.39
C ALA A 644 19.27 -38.50 5.62
N LYS A 645 20.24 -38.46 4.71
CA LYS A 645 21.50 -39.18 4.84
C LYS A 645 22.66 -38.28 4.45
N ASP A 646 23.62 -38.14 5.34
CA ASP A 646 24.85 -37.36 5.16
C ASP A 646 26.06 -38.12 5.74
N GLU A 647 27.17 -37.40 5.94
CA GLU A 647 28.39 -37.92 6.56
C GLU A 647 28.19 -38.39 8.02
N ASN A 648 27.13 -37.94 8.69
CA ASN A 648 26.79 -38.25 10.07
C ASN A 648 25.85 -39.47 10.21
N GLY A 649 25.42 -40.07 9.08
CA GLY A 649 24.57 -41.26 9.06
C GLY A 649 23.18 -41.01 8.48
N LEU A 650 22.24 -41.92 8.72
CA LEU A 650 20.86 -41.81 8.25
C LEU A 650 19.93 -41.40 9.40
N CYS A 651 19.16 -40.33 9.20
CA CYS A 651 18.18 -39.83 10.16
C CYS A 651 16.77 -39.74 9.53
N MET A 652 15.78 -40.30 10.21
CA MET A 652 14.38 -40.26 9.78
C MET A 652 13.76 -38.87 9.88
N VAL A 653 13.00 -38.46 8.86
CA VAL A 653 12.20 -37.23 8.91
C VAL A 653 10.92 -37.51 9.72
N ARG A 654 10.74 -36.75 10.81
CA ARG A 654 9.63 -36.89 11.76
C ARG A 654 9.11 -35.51 12.18
N PRO A 655 7.83 -35.37 12.57
CA PRO A 655 7.33 -34.10 13.11
C PRO A 655 7.96 -33.83 14.49
N GLU A 656 8.28 -32.56 14.78
CA GLU A 656 8.85 -32.12 16.06
C GLU A 656 7.90 -32.37 17.25
N LYS A 657 6.59 -32.28 16.99
CA LYS A 657 5.51 -32.56 17.96
C LYS A 657 4.57 -33.61 17.40
N ALA A 658 4.00 -34.44 18.26
CA ALA A 658 3.06 -35.48 17.84
C ALA A 658 1.89 -34.93 17.00
N LYS A 659 1.55 -35.60 15.90
CA LYS A 659 0.43 -35.23 15.00
C LYS A 659 -0.53 -36.39 14.80
N THR A 660 -1.75 -36.09 14.37
CA THR A 660 -2.74 -37.11 14.01
C THR A 660 -2.30 -37.87 12.76
N ASN A 661 -2.42 -39.21 12.75
CA ASN A 661 -2.11 -40.04 11.58
C ASN A 661 -2.94 -39.59 10.37
N GLY A 662 -2.27 -39.45 9.22
CA GLY A 662 -2.89 -38.98 7.97
C GLY A 662 -2.85 -37.47 7.74
N THR A 663 -2.31 -36.69 8.68
CA THR A 663 -2.10 -35.24 8.49
C THR A 663 -1.22 -35.00 7.24
N PRO A 664 -1.65 -34.19 6.25
CA PRO A 664 -0.86 -33.89 5.07
C PRO A 664 0.34 -32.99 5.43
N ILE A 665 1.46 -33.22 4.73
CA ILE A 665 2.66 -32.39 4.79
C ILE A 665 2.69 -31.61 3.48
N GLY A 666 2.64 -30.27 3.55
CA GLY A 666 2.51 -29.38 2.40
C GLY A 666 3.44 -28.18 2.49
#